data_AF-E6KJ39-F1
#
_entry.id   AF-E6KJ39-F1
#
_cell.length_a   1.000
_cell.length_b   1.000
_cell.length_c   1.000
_cell.angle_alpha   90.00
_cell.angle_beta   90.00
_cell.angle_gamma   90.00
#
_symmetry.space_group_name_H-M   'P 1'
#
loop_
_entity.id
_entity.type
_entity.pdbx_description
1 polymer ?
#
loop_
_entity_poly.entity_id
_entity_poly.type
_entity_poly.pdbx_seq_one_letter_code
_entity_poly.pdbx_strand_id
1 'polypeptide(L)'
;MLLTIHDANLQKVAFVDNSKQNTLNYYNDTWSRDMPTGSSTFEFTVFKKAIQSDTASSKAYQHLNERAWVSFRHNGRTYLFNVMSVEENEQTIKCYCENLNLELINELVNPYKATRAMTFSEYCKEMALLNYAHLTIGINEISDQQRVIEWTTQETKLARLLNLAKQFNAEIEFDTQLKADSTIKKFTVNIYHEHDDTHQGVGRIRNDVVLKYGKNISSITRKVDKTGIFNTIRPTGKMPTVEVEDSGERHLSSQRVKNADGSITETIIRTAPDGTKSKTIVHTKVTKLADKTRITTTTTTRSDGSIEQTVTTSKKGGPSNTERRIIKPPKKKEKENEPEKEVLTIENLGDWSIKNERGELEFYQRGQQLYAPLSMQLYPSTFTSATAEDQWTRRDFDFDTDEPNELRRLAYLKLKQHCYPAITYEVDGFVDVEIGDTVQIYDDGFSPALIVKARVTEQKISFTNPASNKTTFANFKALESKLSDGIQAAFERLFEASKPYTIKLATDNGVAFKNGQGQTIVTPTLMRGNKVINSGWRWVVDGEIKATSPSHIVRASDVNQKMVLTVSAWIDNKEVASEQLTLINASDGLQGQKGDAGPKGDPGPKGDKGDKGAIDETQLKEIKTSIDSKADQGLTQQQLNALNEKAGIIQAELEAKASADILDNWIKAYKDFVNANETARAQAEKDLISASQRVSSIAKDLGELSDRWNFIDTYMSSSNEGLVIGKNDGSSSMLFSPNGRISMFSAGVEVMYISQGVIHIENGIFSKTIQIGRFREEQYHLNNDMNVIRYVG
;
A
#
# COMPACT_ATOMS: atom_id res chain seq x y z
N MET A 1 -31.00 28.25 5.01
CA MET A 1 -29.80 29.11 5.12
C MET A 1 -30.25 30.56 5.02
N LEU A 2 -29.56 31.52 5.65
CA LEU A 2 -29.80 32.96 5.44
C LEU A 2 -28.91 33.45 4.29
N LEU A 3 -29.52 34.04 3.27
CA LEU A 3 -28.81 34.71 2.18
C LEU A 3 -28.86 36.21 2.40
N THR A 4 -27.72 36.88 2.21
CA THR A 4 -27.63 38.34 2.16
C THR A 4 -27.43 38.77 0.72
N ILE A 5 -28.26 39.71 0.25
CA ILE A 5 -28.15 40.32 -1.07
C ILE A 5 -27.40 41.63 -0.92
N HIS A 6 -26.41 41.84 -1.78
CA HIS A 6 -25.64 43.07 -1.87
C HIS A 6 -25.80 43.70 -3.24
N ASP A 7 -25.71 45.03 -3.29
CA ASP A 7 -25.66 45.76 -4.55
C ASP A 7 -24.28 45.66 -5.22
N ALA A 8 -24.10 46.34 -6.34
CA ALA A 8 -22.83 46.38 -7.08
C ALA A 8 -21.66 46.99 -6.27
N ASN A 9 -21.93 47.69 -5.17
CA ASN A 9 -20.94 48.27 -4.27
C ASN A 9 -20.70 47.40 -3.02
N LEU A 10 -21.25 46.17 -2.98
CA LEU A 10 -21.21 45.25 -1.84
C LEU A 10 -21.92 45.79 -0.58
N GLN A 11 -22.84 46.73 -0.73
CA GLN A 11 -23.70 47.18 0.36
C GLN A 11 -24.87 46.21 0.53
N LYS A 12 -25.15 45.81 1.78
CA LYS A 12 -26.29 44.93 2.11
C LYS A 12 -27.60 45.66 1.82
N VAL A 13 -28.42 45.12 0.91
CA VAL A 13 -29.68 45.74 0.49
C VAL A 13 -30.92 44.92 0.83
N ALA A 14 -30.79 43.60 0.93
CA ALA A 14 -31.91 42.72 1.28
C ALA A 14 -31.44 41.38 1.88
N PHE A 15 -32.38 40.64 2.46
CA PHE A 15 -32.15 39.30 3.00
C PHE A 15 -33.18 38.32 2.45
N VAL A 16 -32.73 37.08 2.21
CA VAL A 16 -33.60 35.94 1.90
C VAL A 16 -33.45 34.93 3.03
N ASP A 17 -34.56 34.65 3.72
CA ASP A 17 -34.56 33.83 4.92
C ASP A 17 -35.81 32.93 4.91
N ASN A 18 -35.61 31.62 4.73
CA ASN A 18 -36.70 30.64 4.72
C ASN A 18 -37.30 30.38 6.11
N SER A 19 -36.66 30.82 7.19
CA SER A 19 -37.15 30.63 8.55
C SER A 19 -38.12 31.73 9.01
N LYS A 20 -38.29 32.80 8.23
CA LYS A 20 -39.12 33.95 8.59
C LYS A 20 -40.23 34.19 7.57
N GLN A 21 -41.44 34.47 8.06
CA GLN A 21 -42.64 34.61 7.22
C GLN A 21 -42.66 35.93 6.41
N ASN A 22 -42.04 37.01 6.91
CA ASN A 22 -42.07 38.35 6.31
C ASN A 22 -40.80 38.73 5.54
N THR A 23 -40.00 37.76 5.13
CA THR A 23 -38.77 37.94 4.32
C THR A 23 -38.93 37.22 2.98
N LEU A 24 -38.08 37.52 2.00
CA LEU A 24 -38.00 36.69 0.80
C LEU A 24 -37.63 35.26 1.18
N ASN A 25 -38.13 34.29 0.42
CA ASN A 25 -37.79 32.88 0.56
C ASN A 25 -37.27 32.35 -0.77
N TYR A 26 -36.40 31.34 -0.71
CA TYR A 26 -35.82 30.68 -1.87
C TYR A 26 -36.06 29.17 -1.85
N TYR A 27 -35.94 28.52 -2.99
CA TYR A 27 -36.08 27.08 -3.18
C TYR A 27 -35.28 26.62 -4.40
N ASN A 28 -35.28 25.31 -4.67
CA ASN A 28 -34.51 24.69 -5.76
C ASN A 28 -33.04 25.14 -5.75
N ASP A 29 -32.46 25.25 -4.56
CA ASP A 29 -31.10 25.73 -4.42
C ASP A 29 -30.08 24.61 -4.54
N THR A 30 -28.96 24.92 -5.20
CA THR A 30 -27.80 24.03 -5.31
C THR A 30 -26.53 24.84 -5.19
N TRP A 31 -25.77 24.57 -4.13
CA TRP A 31 -24.40 25.02 -3.96
C TRP A 31 -23.44 23.93 -4.45
N SER A 32 -22.73 24.20 -5.54
CA SER A 32 -21.72 23.29 -6.10
C SER A 32 -20.31 23.80 -5.79
N ARG A 33 -19.40 22.88 -5.49
CA ARG A 33 -17.99 23.16 -5.22
C ARG A 33 -17.12 22.14 -5.92
N ASP A 34 -16.07 22.59 -6.58
CA ASP A 34 -15.17 21.76 -7.37
C ASP A 34 -13.71 21.98 -6.98
N MET A 35 -13.04 20.92 -6.53
CA MET A 35 -11.64 20.96 -6.10
C MET A 35 -10.66 21.28 -7.24
N PRO A 36 -10.71 20.60 -8.41
CA PRO A 36 -9.78 20.85 -9.50
C PRO A 36 -9.71 22.31 -9.98
N THR A 37 -10.85 23.00 -9.99
CA THR A 37 -10.92 24.41 -10.42
C THR A 37 -10.86 25.41 -9.27
N GLY A 38 -11.06 24.95 -8.02
CA GLY A 38 -11.29 25.82 -6.87
C GLY A 38 -12.58 26.65 -6.96
N SER A 39 -13.42 26.40 -7.98
CA SER A 39 -14.62 27.18 -8.23
C SER A 39 -15.77 26.75 -7.33
N SER A 40 -16.69 27.68 -7.10
CA SER A 40 -17.91 27.43 -6.37
C SER A 40 -19.06 28.22 -6.97
N THR A 41 -20.19 27.56 -7.16
CA THR A 41 -21.38 28.15 -7.77
C THR A 41 -22.58 27.97 -6.86
N PHE A 42 -23.49 28.93 -6.87
CA PHE A 42 -24.73 28.86 -6.11
C PHE A 42 -25.90 29.25 -7.00
N GLU A 43 -26.78 28.28 -7.24
CA GLU A 43 -28.03 28.48 -7.97
C GLU A 43 -29.22 28.42 -7.02
N PHE A 44 -30.21 29.30 -7.16
CA PHE A 44 -31.44 29.27 -6.37
C PHE A 44 -32.59 30.04 -7.07
N THR A 45 -33.83 29.78 -6.66
CA THR A 45 -35.02 30.48 -7.15
C THR A 45 -35.75 31.18 -6.01
N VAL A 46 -36.21 32.41 -6.23
CA VAL A 46 -36.99 33.23 -5.29
C VAL A 46 -38.36 33.55 -5.87
N PHE A 47 -39.40 33.50 -5.04
CA PHE A 47 -40.73 34.01 -5.40
C PHE A 47 -40.80 35.53 -5.29
N LYS A 48 -41.37 36.18 -6.30
CA LYS A 48 -41.74 37.59 -6.28
C LYS A 48 -42.95 37.80 -5.38
N LYS A 49 -42.69 38.00 -4.09
CA LYS A 49 -43.73 38.33 -3.11
C LYS A 49 -43.46 39.68 -2.46
N ALA A 50 -44.54 40.39 -2.14
CA ALA A 50 -44.45 41.58 -1.32
C ALA A 50 -44.10 41.18 0.12
N ILE A 51 -43.17 41.93 0.72
CA ILE A 51 -42.76 41.76 2.11
C ILE A 51 -42.96 43.05 2.90
N GLN A 52 -42.94 42.97 4.23
CA GLN A 52 -43.28 44.10 5.12
C GLN A 52 -42.34 45.30 4.94
N SER A 53 -41.08 45.07 4.57
CA SER A 53 -40.09 46.13 4.33
C SER A 53 -40.20 46.78 2.95
N ASP A 54 -41.09 46.30 2.08
CA ASP A 54 -41.25 46.87 0.74
C ASP A 54 -41.92 48.23 0.78
N THR A 55 -41.55 49.08 -0.18
CA THR A 55 -42.25 50.34 -0.45
C THR A 55 -43.13 50.19 -1.70
N ALA A 56 -43.88 51.23 -2.05
CA ALA A 56 -44.67 51.24 -3.28
C ALA A 56 -43.80 51.16 -4.55
N SER A 57 -42.59 51.75 -4.51
CA SER A 57 -41.68 51.86 -5.66
C SER A 57 -40.45 50.96 -5.60
N SER A 58 -40.16 50.33 -4.46
CA SER A 58 -39.01 49.43 -4.28
C SER A 58 -39.44 48.16 -3.57
N LYS A 59 -39.21 47.03 -4.24
CA LYS A 59 -39.44 45.69 -3.73
C LYS A 59 -38.12 44.99 -3.50
N ALA A 60 -37.98 44.28 -2.38
CA ALA A 60 -36.73 43.64 -2.01
C ALA A 60 -36.21 42.65 -3.09
N TYR A 61 -37.11 41.96 -3.79
CA TYR A 61 -36.72 41.00 -4.83
C TYR A 61 -36.09 41.68 -6.06
N GLN A 62 -36.31 42.99 -6.29
CA GLN A 62 -35.70 43.73 -7.40
C GLN A 62 -34.19 43.91 -7.23
N HIS A 63 -33.67 43.71 -6.02
CA HIS A 63 -32.23 43.69 -5.75
C HIS A 63 -31.56 42.38 -6.20
N LEU A 64 -32.31 41.35 -6.60
CA LEU A 64 -31.77 40.15 -7.24
C LEU A 64 -31.73 40.34 -8.75
N ASN A 65 -30.65 40.94 -9.24
CA ASN A 65 -30.40 41.21 -10.66
C ASN A 65 -28.94 40.86 -11.02
N GLU A 66 -28.57 41.00 -12.29
CA GLU A 66 -27.25 40.66 -12.83
C GLU A 66 -26.08 41.53 -12.31
N ARG A 67 -26.38 42.52 -11.47
CA ARG A 67 -25.38 43.40 -10.83
C ARG A 67 -25.23 43.11 -9.33
N ALA A 68 -26.02 42.18 -8.81
CA ALA A 68 -26.08 41.88 -7.40
C ALA A 68 -25.02 40.87 -6.99
N TRP A 69 -24.73 40.84 -5.70
CA TRP A 69 -23.95 39.79 -5.07
C TRP A 69 -24.79 39.07 -4.02
N VAL A 70 -24.49 37.80 -3.80
CA VAL A 70 -25.16 36.98 -2.78
C VAL A 70 -24.11 36.38 -1.87
N SER A 71 -24.34 36.42 -0.55
CA SER A 71 -23.47 35.76 0.40
C SER A 71 -24.23 34.97 1.45
N PHE A 72 -23.63 33.88 1.94
CA PHE A 72 -24.11 33.12 3.09
C PHE A 72 -22.93 32.65 3.97
N ARG A 73 -23.24 32.17 5.18
CA ARG A 73 -22.24 31.62 6.10
C ARG A 73 -22.45 30.12 6.28
N HIS A 74 -21.40 29.34 6.09
CA HIS A 74 -21.40 27.89 6.26
C HIS A 74 -20.10 27.44 6.95
N ASN A 75 -20.21 26.52 7.93
CA ASN A 75 -19.07 26.04 8.73
C ASN A 75 -18.14 27.15 9.26
N GLY A 76 -18.74 28.26 9.69
CA GLY A 76 -18.03 29.42 10.23
C GLY A 76 -17.41 30.35 9.18
N ARG A 77 -17.35 29.96 7.90
CA ARG A 77 -16.82 30.74 6.77
C ARG A 77 -17.92 31.48 6.01
N THR A 78 -17.58 32.63 5.43
CA THR A 78 -18.49 33.40 4.57
C THR A 78 -18.16 33.11 3.12
N TYR A 79 -19.17 32.82 2.32
CA TYR A 79 -19.06 32.63 0.87
C TYR A 79 -19.77 33.79 0.19
N LEU A 80 -19.11 34.40 -0.80
CA LEU A 80 -19.61 35.51 -1.60
C LEU A 80 -19.65 35.07 -3.06
N PHE A 81 -20.75 35.37 -3.75
CA PHE A 81 -20.98 35.02 -5.15
C PHE A 81 -21.47 36.24 -5.91
N ASN A 82 -20.94 36.44 -7.11
CA ASN A 82 -21.45 37.38 -8.10
C ASN A 82 -22.64 36.74 -8.83
N VAL A 83 -23.75 37.47 -9.02
CA VAL A 83 -24.87 36.99 -9.82
C VAL A 83 -24.50 37.10 -11.30
N MET A 84 -24.37 35.96 -11.97
CA MET A 84 -23.89 35.88 -13.35
C MET A 84 -25.03 35.88 -14.37
N SER A 85 -26.15 35.26 -14.02
CA SER A 85 -27.37 35.31 -14.83
C SER A 85 -28.63 35.27 -13.97
N VAL A 86 -29.70 35.85 -14.52
CA VAL A 86 -31.03 35.88 -13.92
C VAL A 86 -32.05 35.42 -14.97
N GLU A 87 -32.85 34.42 -14.62
CA GLU A 87 -34.02 34.01 -15.38
C GLU A 87 -35.27 34.43 -14.61
N GLU A 88 -36.11 35.25 -15.21
CA GLU A 88 -37.23 35.92 -14.53
C GLU A 88 -38.54 35.76 -15.31
N ASN A 89 -39.63 35.45 -14.60
CA ASN A 89 -41.00 35.51 -15.12
C ASN A 89 -41.90 36.31 -14.15
N GLU A 90 -43.21 36.34 -14.36
CA GLU A 90 -44.14 37.13 -13.55
C GLU A 90 -44.12 36.76 -12.05
N GLN A 91 -43.68 35.56 -11.70
CA GLN A 91 -43.77 35.00 -10.35
C GLN A 91 -42.43 34.73 -9.68
N THR A 92 -41.35 34.56 -10.44
CA THR A 92 -40.09 34.01 -9.93
C THR A 92 -38.86 34.68 -10.54
N ILE A 93 -37.76 34.62 -9.79
CA ILE A 93 -36.41 35.02 -10.19
C ILE A 93 -35.49 33.85 -9.85
N LYS A 94 -34.84 33.26 -10.85
CA LYS A 94 -33.79 32.25 -10.69
C LYS A 94 -32.44 32.90 -10.92
N CYS A 95 -31.52 32.75 -9.96
CA CYS A 95 -30.17 33.30 -10.03
C CYS A 95 -29.16 32.17 -10.16
N TYR A 96 -28.22 32.29 -11.10
CA TYR A 96 -26.98 31.51 -11.13
C TYR A 96 -25.82 32.42 -10.73
N CYS A 97 -25.05 32.01 -9.71
CA CYS A 97 -24.02 32.82 -9.10
C CYS A 97 -22.68 32.09 -9.05
N GLU A 98 -21.56 32.80 -9.16
CA GLU A 98 -20.20 32.26 -9.08
C GLU A 98 -19.34 33.00 -8.06
N ASN A 99 -18.44 32.29 -7.37
CA ASN A 99 -17.50 32.89 -6.40
C ASN A 99 -16.32 33.62 -7.06
N LEU A 100 -16.19 33.51 -8.39
CA LEU A 100 -15.16 34.14 -9.20
C LEU A 100 -15.69 35.43 -9.82
N ASN A 101 -14.76 36.33 -10.16
CA ASN A 101 -15.10 37.60 -10.81
C ASN A 101 -14.99 37.52 -12.34
N LEU A 102 -15.56 38.54 -12.99
CA LEU A 102 -15.60 38.62 -14.45
C LEU A 102 -14.20 38.75 -15.07
N GLU A 103 -13.24 39.34 -14.36
CA GLU A 103 -11.87 39.51 -14.86
C GLU A 103 -11.16 38.16 -15.01
N LEU A 104 -11.31 37.25 -14.05
CA LEU A 104 -10.76 35.90 -14.17
C LEU A 104 -11.44 35.09 -15.26
N ILE A 105 -12.77 35.21 -15.37
CA ILE A 105 -13.59 34.40 -16.28
C ILE A 105 -13.44 34.88 -17.73
N ASN A 106 -13.46 36.19 -17.97
CA ASN A 106 -13.62 36.77 -19.32
C ASN A 106 -12.34 37.39 -19.91
N GLU A 107 -11.40 37.90 -19.09
CA GLU A 107 -10.20 38.51 -19.66
C GLU A 107 -9.25 37.47 -20.23
N LEU A 108 -8.66 37.80 -21.37
CA LEU A 108 -7.77 36.92 -22.12
C LEU A 108 -6.31 37.23 -21.85
N VAL A 109 -5.50 36.18 -21.83
CA VAL A 109 -4.04 36.23 -21.70
C VAL A 109 -3.44 35.68 -22.98
N ASN A 110 -2.56 36.45 -23.60
CA ASN A 110 -1.89 36.09 -24.84
C ASN A 110 -0.93 34.88 -24.66
N PRO A 111 -0.51 34.25 -25.77
CA PRO A 111 0.63 33.32 -25.76
C PRO A 111 1.83 33.93 -25.03
N TYR A 112 2.56 33.10 -24.30
CA TYR A 112 3.71 33.54 -23.52
C TYR A 112 4.79 32.45 -23.51
N LYS A 113 6.04 32.84 -23.72
CA LYS A 113 7.20 31.95 -23.69
C LYS A 113 8.22 32.50 -22.70
N ALA A 114 8.47 31.76 -21.61
CA ALA A 114 9.49 32.16 -20.65
C ALA A 114 10.90 32.00 -21.26
N THR A 115 11.74 33.02 -21.08
CA THR A 115 13.15 33.00 -21.49
C THR A 115 14.10 32.50 -20.40
N ARG A 116 13.60 32.35 -19.17
CA ARG A 116 14.32 31.88 -17.99
C ARG A 116 13.41 31.11 -17.05
N ALA A 117 14.00 30.35 -16.12
CA ALA A 117 13.25 29.73 -15.05
C ALA A 117 12.59 30.80 -14.17
N MET A 118 11.30 30.61 -13.88
CA MET A 118 10.47 31.54 -13.12
C MET A 118 9.62 30.78 -12.10
N THR A 119 9.35 31.41 -10.97
CA THR A 119 8.41 30.95 -9.94
C THR A 119 6.97 31.17 -10.37
N PHE A 120 6.03 30.48 -9.70
CA PHE A 120 4.59 30.68 -9.91
C PHE A 120 4.20 32.17 -9.81
N SER A 121 4.68 32.87 -8.78
CA SER A 121 4.38 34.29 -8.57
C SER A 121 4.97 35.19 -9.67
N GLU A 122 6.14 34.85 -10.21
CA GLU A 122 6.72 35.60 -11.33
C GLU A 122 5.88 35.42 -12.60
N TYR A 123 5.39 34.22 -12.90
CA TYR A 123 4.47 34.00 -14.02
C TYR A 123 3.16 34.81 -13.87
N CYS A 124 2.57 34.80 -12.67
CA CYS A 124 1.39 35.63 -12.38
C CYS A 124 1.65 37.11 -12.64
N LYS A 125 2.84 37.59 -12.31
CA LYS A 125 3.25 38.99 -12.49
C LYS A 125 3.49 39.33 -13.96
N GLU A 126 4.32 38.54 -14.65
CA GLU A 126 4.69 38.80 -16.06
C GLU A 126 3.49 38.74 -17.01
N MET A 127 2.56 37.81 -16.77
CA MET A 127 1.34 37.70 -17.58
C MET A 127 0.16 38.50 -17.01
N ALA A 128 0.38 39.29 -15.94
CA ALA A 128 -0.65 40.09 -15.28
C ALA A 128 -1.92 39.28 -14.88
N LEU A 129 -1.76 38.01 -14.52
CA LEU A 129 -2.88 37.06 -14.30
C LEU A 129 -3.82 37.48 -13.19
N LEU A 130 -3.32 38.20 -12.18
CA LEU A 130 -4.09 38.61 -11.00
C LEU A 130 -4.50 40.08 -11.06
N ASN A 131 -4.00 40.83 -12.04
CA ASN A 131 -4.30 42.25 -12.19
C ASN A 131 -5.79 42.45 -12.52
N TYR A 132 -6.36 43.55 -12.07
CA TYR A 132 -7.79 43.93 -12.18
C TYR A 132 -8.78 43.01 -11.45
N ALA A 133 -8.44 41.75 -11.22
CA ALA A 133 -9.28 40.80 -10.49
C ALA A 133 -9.33 41.03 -8.97
N HIS A 134 -8.68 42.06 -8.42
CA HIS A 134 -8.51 42.26 -6.97
C HIS A 134 -7.99 41.00 -6.23
N LEU A 135 -7.33 40.10 -6.97
CA LEU A 135 -6.87 38.81 -6.50
C LEU A 135 -5.39 38.93 -6.11
N THR A 136 -5.02 38.32 -5.00
CA THR A 136 -3.63 38.29 -4.51
C THR A 136 -3.22 36.86 -4.16
N ILE A 137 -1.92 36.58 -4.17
CA ILE A 137 -1.41 35.29 -3.69
C ILE A 137 -1.51 35.27 -2.16
N GLY A 138 -2.18 34.27 -1.62
CA GLY A 138 -2.27 33.99 -0.19
C GLY A 138 -1.16 33.04 0.25
N ILE A 139 -1.53 31.84 0.69
CA ILE A 139 -0.58 30.76 0.96
C ILE A 139 0.12 30.36 -0.35
N ASN A 140 1.42 30.07 -0.29
CA ASN A 140 2.17 29.58 -1.43
C ASN A 140 3.23 28.56 -0.97
N GLU A 141 2.86 27.29 -0.95
CA GLU A 141 3.75 26.21 -0.51
C GLU A 141 4.85 25.90 -1.53
N ILE A 142 4.62 26.21 -2.81
CA ILE A 142 5.56 25.96 -3.91
C ILE A 142 6.44 27.17 -4.25
N SER A 143 6.59 28.11 -3.31
CA SER A 143 7.21 29.42 -3.57
C SER A 143 8.67 29.37 -4.06
N ASP A 144 9.39 28.29 -3.75
CA ASP A 144 10.77 28.04 -4.15
C ASP A 144 10.88 27.33 -5.52
N GLN A 145 9.79 26.77 -6.04
CA GLN A 145 9.79 26.04 -7.30
C GLN A 145 9.91 27.00 -8.48
N GLN A 146 10.70 26.59 -9.48
CA GLN A 146 10.85 27.32 -10.73
C GLN A 146 10.68 26.40 -11.94
N ARG A 147 10.09 26.93 -13.01
CA ARG A 147 9.84 26.23 -14.28
C ARG A 147 10.07 27.16 -15.48
N VAL A 148 10.38 26.57 -16.64
CA VAL A 148 10.34 27.25 -17.94
C VAL A 148 9.17 26.68 -18.72
N ILE A 149 8.16 27.50 -18.95
CA ILE A 149 6.88 27.11 -19.52
C ILE A 149 6.58 28.00 -20.72
N GLU A 150 5.93 27.39 -21.72
CA GLU A 150 5.47 28.05 -22.94
C GLU A 150 3.98 27.75 -23.14
N TRP A 151 3.22 28.78 -23.50
CA TRP A 151 1.86 28.70 -23.98
C TRP A 151 1.79 29.32 -25.37
N THR A 152 1.27 28.56 -26.33
CA THR A 152 1.19 28.98 -27.74
C THR A 152 -0.16 29.55 -28.13
N THR A 153 -1.17 29.41 -27.26
CA THR A 153 -2.55 29.86 -27.50
C THR A 153 -2.98 30.94 -26.51
N GLN A 154 -3.95 31.76 -26.93
CA GLN A 154 -4.66 32.69 -26.06
C GLN A 154 -5.73 31.93 -25.27
N GLU A 155 -5.89 32.24 -23.99
CA GLU A 155 -6.93 31.65 -23.12
C GLU A 155 -7.36 32.64 -22.02
N THR A 156 -8.38 32.32 -21.25
CA THR A 156 -8.83 33.20 -20.15
C THR A 156 -7.80 33.24 -19.02
N LYS A 157 -7.83 34.30 -18.20
CA LYS A 157 -6.98 34.40 -17.00
C LYS A 157 -7.14 33.20 -16.07
N LEU A 158 -8.38 32.76 -15.84
CA LEU A 158 -8.67 31.57 -15.03
C LEU A 158 -8.06 30.31 -15.65
N ALA A 159 -8.27 30.08 -16.95
CA ALA A 159 -7.71 28.92 -17.63
C ALA A 159 -6.17 28.89 -17.57
N ARG A 160 -5.53 30.05 -17.83
CA ARG A 160 -4.07 30.20 -17.72
C ARG A 160 -3.58 29.98 -16.29
N LEU A 161 -4.31 30.46 -15.27
CA LEU A 161 -3.95 30.27 -13.86
C LEU A 161 -4.06 28.80 -13.43
N LEU A 162 -5.13 28.10 -13.82
CA LEU A 162 -5.32 26.67 -13.57
C LEU A 162 -4.26 25.83 -14.28
N ASN A 163 -3.96 26.17 -15.55
CA ASN A 163 -2.90 25.51 -16.30
C ASN A 163 -1.54 25.74 -15.61
N LEU A 164 -1.23 26.96 -15.19
CA LEU A 164 -0.02 27.29 -14.45
C LEU A 164 0.10 26.44 -13.18
N ALA A 165 -0.96 26.33 -12.38
CA ALA A 165 -0.96 25.50 -11.17
C ALA A 165 -0.64 24.03 -11.50
N LYS A 166 -1.27 23.48 -12.54
CA LYS A 166 -0.99 22.12 -13.02
C LYS A 166 0.47 21.92 -13.46
N GLN A 167 1.06 22.88 -14.18
CA GLN A 167 2.47 22.81 -14.60
C GLN A 167 3.46 22.84 -13.42
N PHE A 168 3.03 23.41 -12.31
CA PHE A 168 3.80 23.45 -11.07
C PHE A 168 3.48 22.30 -10.11
N ASN A 169 2.63 21.34 -10.50
CA ASN A 169 2.14 20.28 -9.62
C ASN A 169 1.56 20.88 -8.34
N ALA A 170 0.63 21.82 -8.52
CA ALA A 170 -0.01 22.56 -7.46
C ALA A 170 -1.53 22.58 -7.60
N GLU A 171 -2.17 22.73 -6.45
CA GLU A 171 -3.61 22.91 -6.33
C GLU A 171 -3.92 24.30 -5.80
N ILE A 172 -5.07 24.85 -6.18
CA ILE A 172 -5.46 26.19 -5.78
C ILE A 172 -6.81 26.23 -5.06
N GLU A 173 -6.93 27.14 -4.11
CA GLU A 173 -8.17 27.45 -3.40
C GLU A 173 -8.39 28.97 -3.44
N PHE A 174 -9.59 29.40 -3.85
CA PHE A 174 -10.00 30.80 -3.75
C PHE A 174 -10.63 31.06 -2.37
N ASP A 175 -10.08 32.02 -1.64
CA ASP A 175 -10.58 32.46 -0.34
C ASP A 175 -11.01 33.93 -0.38
N THR A 176 -12.25 34.18 0.02
CA THR A 176 -12.84 35.52 0.09
C THR A 176 -13.20 35.85 1.52
N GLN A 177 -12.58 36.91 2.05
CA GLN A 177 -12.86 37.41 3.39
C GLN A 177 -13.55 38.77 3.28
N LEU A 178 -14.68 38.92 3.96
CA LEU A 178 -15.42 40.18 4.02
C LEU A 178 -15.13 40.93 5.32
N LYS A 179 -15.25 42.25 5.27
CA LYS A 179 -15.35 43.09 6.47
C LYS A 179 -16.77 43.00 7.04
N ALA A 180 -16.98 43.59 8.23
CA ALA A 180 -18.30 43.61 8.86
C ALA A 180 -19.38 44.32 8.01
N ASP A 181 -18.96 45.30 7.20
CA ASP A 181 -19.79 46.05 6.24
C ASP A 181 -20.04 45.31 4.91
N SER A 182 -19.58 44.06 4.77
CA SER A 182 -19.64 43.23 3.56
C SER A 182 -18.71 43.61 2.41
N THR A 183 -17.95 44.69 2.50
CA THR A 183 -16.90 44.97 1.52
C THR A 183 -15.80 43.91 1.59
N ILE A 184 -15.16 43.62 0.46
CA ILE A 184 -14.06 42.65 0.40
C ILE A 184 -12.89 43.17 1.25
N LYS A 185 -12.44 42.34 2.18
CA LYS A 185 -11.23 42.54 2.97
C LYS A 185 -10.02 41.94 2.24
N LYS A 186 -10.19 40.70 1.74
CA LYS A 186 -9.20 39.96 0.97
C LYS A 186 -9.90 39.06 -0.03
N PHE A 187 -9.36 38.99 -1.23
CA PHE A 187 -9.64 37.94 -2.19
C PHE A 187 -8.30 37.34 -2.60
N THR A 188 -8.09 36.08 -2.25
CA THR A 188 -6.79 35.41 -2.40
C THR A 188 -6.90 34.10 -3.13
N VAL A 189 -5.90 33.80 -3.93
CA VAL A 189 -5.62 32.44 -4.42
C VAL A 189 -4.53 31.84 -3.53
N ASN A 190 -4.88 30.79 -2.81
CA ASN A 190 -3.93 29.98 -2.05
C ASN A 190 -3.39 28.89 -2.99
N ILE A 191 -2.08 28.66 -2.95
CA ILE A 191 -1.38 27.65 -3.76
C ILE A 191 -0.75 26.63 -2.81
N TYR A 192 -1.18 25.39 -2.95
CA TYR A 192 -0.69 24.23 -2.20
C TYR A 192 0.04 23.28 -3.13
N HIS A 193 0.88 22.40 -2.58
CA HIS A 193 1.38 21.26 -3.34
C HIS A 193 0.23 20.39 -3.87
N GLU A 194 0.39 19.77 -5.04
CA GLU A 194 -0.50 18.71 -5.49
C GLU A 194 -0.52 17.56 -4.48
N HIS A 195 -1.68 16.96 -4.27
CA HIS A 195 -1.82 15.85 -3.34
C HIS A 195 -0.93 14.67 -3.72
N ASP A 196 -0.03 14.27 -2.81
CA ASP A 196 0.85 13.12 -2.95
C ASP A 196 1.04 12.37 -1.62
N ASP A 197 1.97 11.42 -1.56
CA ASP A 197 2.22 10.61 -0.36
C ASP A 197 2.74 11.41 0.84
N THR A 198 3.27 12.61 0.60
CA THR A 198 3.93 13.49 1.57
C THR A 198 3.24 14.84 1.74
N HIS A 199 2.40 15.26 0.79
CA HIS A 199 1.68 16.53 0.77
C HIS A 199 0.17 16.31 0.68
N GLN A 200 -0.59 16.98 1.54
CA GLN A 200 -2.05 16.88 1.54
C GLN A 200 -2.70 17.64 0.36
N GLY A 201 -2.09 18.75 -0.06
CA GLY A 201 -2.73 19.73 -0.94
C GLY A 201 -3.86 20.49 -0.25
N VAL A 202 -4.85 20.93 -1.02
CA VAL A 202 -6.03 21.64 -0.48
C VAL A 202 -6.78 20.74 0.53
N GLY A 203 -7.29 21.32 1.62
CA GLY A 203 -8.05 20.61 2.65
C GLY A 203 -7.16 19.97 3.72
N ARG A 204 -7.71 19.03 4.48
CA ARG A 204 -7.00 18.37 5.60
C ARG A 204 -7.29 16.87 5.71
N ILE A 205 -6.41 16.15 6.39
CA ILE A 205 -6.65 14.75 6.73
C ILE A 205 -7.65 14.65 7.89
N ARG A 206 -8.77 13.96 7.66
CA ARG A 206 -9.88 13.79 8.59
C ARG A 206 -9.92 12.38 9.17
N ASN A 207 -9.01 12.09 10.10
CA ASN A 207 -9.00 10.81 10.82
C ASN A 207 -10.20 10.64 11.78
N ASP A 208 -10.91 11.74 12.07
CA ASP A 208 -12.15 11.78 12.85
C ASP A 208 -13.37 11.31 12.05
N VAL A 209 -13.27 11.21 10.71
CA VAL A 209 -14.37 10.82 9.82
C VAL A 209 -14.04 9.49 9.14
N VAL A 210 -14.86 8.48 9.41
CA VAL A 210 -14.82 7.18 8.72
C VAL A 210 -16.14 6.95 7.99
N LEU A 211 -16.08 6.73 6.68
CA LEU A 211 -17.23 6.41 5.86
C LEU A 211 -17.54 4.93 5.93
N LYS A 212 -18.79 4.58 6.22
CA LYS A 212 -19.29 3.21 6.35
C LYS A 212 -20.64 3.06 5.67
N TYR A 213 -20.78 2.00 4.86
CA TYR A 213 -22.05 1.60 4.27
C TYR A 213 -23.13 1.44 5.35
N GLY A 214 -24.33 1.95 5.06
CA GLY A 214 -25.48 1.90 5.96
C GLY A 214 -25.40 2.88 7.15
N LYS A 215 -24.35 3.70 7.25
CA LYS A 215 -24.24 4.77 8.27
C LYS A 215 -24.28 6.16 7.67
N ASN A 216 -23.20 6.58 7.02
CA ASN A 216 -23.01 7.93 6.47
C ASN A 216 -22.86 7.92 4.94
N ILE A 217 -22.91 6.75 4.32
CA ILE A 217 -22.97 6.56 2.87
C ILE A 217 -23.97 5.45 2.55
N SER A 218 -24.66 5.58 1.41
CA SER A 218 -25.72 4.67 0.99
C SER A 218 -25.23 3.54 0.09
N SER A 219 -24.15 3.75 -0.66
CA SER A 219 -23.56 2.72 -1.53
C SER A 219 -22.08 2.99 -1.77
N ILE A 220 -21.32 1.93 -2.04
CA ILE A 220 -20.00 2.02 -2.67
C ILE A 220 -19.99 1.05 -3.83
N THR A 221 -19.73 1.56 -5.03
CA THR A 221 -19.55 0.76 -6.24
C THR A 221 -18.07 0.74 -6.62
N ARG A 222 -17.47 -0.45 -6.70
CA ARG A 222 -16.08 -0.64 -7.18
C ARG A 222 -16.10 -1.25 -8.57
N LYS A 223 -15.48 -0.57 -9.54
CA LYS A 223 -15.21 -1.13 -10.87
C LYS A 223 -13.71 -1.40 -11.02
N VAL A 224 -13.38 -2.63 -11.41
CA VAL A 224 -12.01 -3.08 -11.71
C VAL A 224 -11.92 -3.35 -13.21
N ASP A 225 -11.08 -2.59 -13.91
CA ASP A 225 -10.96 -2.63 -15.36
C ASP A 225 -9.54 -3.01 -15.79
N LYS A 226 -9.40 -4.15 -16.47
CA LYS A 226 -8.12 -4.66 -16.98
C LYS A 226 -7.87 -4.37 -18.46
N THR A 227 -8.81 -3.73 -19.16
CA THR A 227 -8.76 -3.55 -20.62
C THR A 227 -7.56 -2.71 -21.09
N GLY A 228 -7.07 -1.81 -20.23
CA GLY A 228 -5.94 -0.93 -20.52
C GLY A 228 -4.58 -1.43 -20.07
N ILE A 229 -4.45 -2.66 -19.56
CA ILE A 229 -3.20 -3.14 -18.96
C ILE A 229 -2.11 -3.37 -20.01
N PHE A 230 -0.92 -2.85 -19.73
CA PHE A 230 0.32 -3.27 -20.36
C PHE A 230 1.43 -3.34 -19.30
N ASN A 231 2.24 -4.38 -19.37
CA ASN A 231 3.28 -4.69 -18.38
C ASN A 231 4.70 -4.47 -18.93
N THR A 232 4.82 -4.00 -20.17
CA THR A 232 6.05 -3.43 -20.73
C THR A 232 5.77 -2.19 -21.59
N ILE A 233 6.66 -1.20 -21.52
CA ILE A 233 6.60 0.03 -22.30
C ILE A 233 7.91 0.24 -23.08
N ARG A 234 7.81 0.64 -24.35
CA ARG A 234 8.94 1.19 -25.11
C ARG A 234 8.75 2.69 -25.30
N PRO A 235 9.51 3.53 -24.57
CA PRO A 235 9.45 4.97 -24.75
C PRO A 235 10.40 5.46 -25.83
N THR A 236 9.94 6.43 -26.61
CA THR A 236 10.71 7.18 -27.60
C THR A 236 10.59 8.68 -27.34
N GLY A 237 11.66 9.42 -27.55
CA GLY A 237 11.71 10.88 -27.39
C GLY A 237 12.20 11.58 -28.65
N LYS A 238 12.20 12.91 -28.62
CA LYS A 238 12.76 13.74 -29.69
C LYS A 238 14.28 13.69 -29.62
N MET A 239 14.94 13.64 -30.78
CA MET A 239 16.38 13.87 -30.82
C MET A 239 16.67 15.33 -30.41
N PRO A 240 17.78 15.61 -29.71
CA PRO A 240 18.18 16.98 -29.39
C PRO A 240 18.61 17.71 -30.67
N THR A 241 17.64 18.23 -31.43
CA THR A 241 17.88 19.01 -32.64
C THR A 241 17.97 20.50 -32.29
N VAL A 242 18.66 21.26 -33.15
CA VAL A 242 18.60 22.71 -33.09
C VAL A 242 18.08 23.23 -34.43
N GLU A 243 17.08 24.10 -34.40
CA GLU A 243 16.62 24.82 -35.57
C GLU A 243 17.69 25.84 -36.01
N VAL A 244 18.02 25.83 -37.30
CA VAL A 244 18.95 26.77 -37.92
C VAL A 244 18.21 28.09 -38.14
N GLU A 245 18.50 29.09 -37.31
CA GLU A 245 18.10 30.47 -37.59
C GLU A 245 19.35 31.27 -38.01
N ASP A 246 19.20 31.99 -39.11
CA ASP A 246 20.23 32.78 -39.77
C ASP A 246 20.51 34.07 -38.98
N SER A 247 21.28 33.98 -37.89
CA SER A 247 21.83 35.17 -37.22
C SER A 247 23.22 34.89 -36.65
N GLY A 248 24.22 35.52 -37.27
CA GLY A 248 25.64 35.27 -37.11
C GLY A 248 26.33 35.92 -35.91
N GLU A 249 25.82 35.71 -34.70
CA GLU A 249 26.55 36.08 -33.47
C GLU A 249 26.93 34.86 -32.62
N ARG A 250 28.19 34.82 -32.14
CA ARG A 250 28.65 33.81 -31.19
C ARG A 250 27.88 33.97 -29.88
N HIS A 251 27.06 32.99 -29.56
CA HIS A 251 26.31 32.97 -28.31
C HIS A 251 26.50 31.63 -27.60
N LEU A 252 26.77 31.68 -26.29
CA LEU A 252 26.74 30.53 -25.39
C LEU A 252 25.65 30.80 -24.37
N SER A 253 24.62 29.96 -24.33
CA SER A 253 23.60 30.00 -23.27
C SER A 253 23.58 28.70 -22.50
N SER A 254 23.35 28.78 -21.20
CA SER A 254 23.18 27.61 -20.33
C SER A 254 21.98 27.79 -19.42
N GLN A 255 21.13 26.78 -19.31
CA GLN A 255 19.99 26.75 -18.41
C GLN A 255 20.13 25.57 -17.45
N ARG A 256 20.01 25.82 -16.15
CA ARG A 256 19.98 24.76 -15.11
C ARG A 256 18.59 24.60 -14.54
N VAL A 257 18.15 23.36 -14.38
CA VAL A 257 16.86 22.98 -13.79
C VAL A 257 17.12 21.94 -12.70
N LYS A 258 16.53 22.13 -11.52
CA LYS A 258 16.51 21.10 -10.47
C LYS A 258 15.23 20.28 -10.61
N ASN A 259 15.39 18.97 -10.75
CA ASN A 259 14.28 18.04 -10.98
C ASN A 259 13.66 17.59 -9.64
N ALA A 260 12.43 17.06 -9.70
CA ALA A 260 11.69 16.59 -8.52
C ALA A 260 12.41 15.45 -7.78
N ASP A 261 13.21 14.64 -8.47
CA ASP A 261 14.02 13.58 -7.87
C ASP A 261 15.34 14.09 -7.25
N GLY A 262 15.52 15.42 -7.17
CA GLY A 262 16.68 16.08 -6.59
C GLY A 262 17.90 16.17 -7.52
N SER A 263 17.83 15.63 -8.74
CA SER A 263 18.88 15.79 -9.76
C SER A 263 18.88 17.20 -10.37
N ILE A 264 19.94 17.53 -11.11
CA ILE A 264 20.10 18.82 -11.80
C ILE A 264 20.37 18.56 -13.27
N THR A 265 19.58 19.16 -14.17
CA THR A 265 19.80 19.14 -15.61
C THR A 265 20.32 20.50 -16.06
N GLU A 266 21.46 20.54 -16.75
CA GLU A 266 22.02 21.72 -17.38
C GLU A 266 21.98 21.59 -18.91
N THR A 267 21.22 22.45 -19.59
CA THR A 267 21.15 22.53 -21.04
C THR A 267 22.06 23.66 -21.54
N ILE A 268 23.05 23.34 -22.35
CA ILE A 268 24.03 24.26 -22.92
C ILE A 268 23.78 24.35 -24.42
N ILE A 269 23.53 25.54 -24.94
CA ILE A 269 23.43 25.82 -26.38
C ILE A 269 24.64 26.66 -26.78
N ARG A 270 25.36 26.20 -27.80
CA ARG A 270 26.55 26.87 -28.33
C ARG A 270 26.38 27.14 -29.82
N THR A 271 26.39 28.41 -30.20
CA THR A 271 26.38 28.85 -31.60
C THR A 271 27.81 29.01 -32.11
N ALA A 272 28.15 28.29 -33.17
CA ALA A 272 29.42 28.39 -33.88
C ALA A 272 29.44 29.61 -34.82
N PRO A 273 30.61 30.07 -35.28
CA PRO A 273 30.73 31.24 -36.15
C PRO A 273 30.01 31.11 -37.49
N ASP A 274 29.75 29.88 -37.95
CA ASP A 274 29.02 29.55 -39.17
C ASP A 274 27.49 29.47 -38.94
N GLY A 275 27.01 29.92 -37.78
CA GLY A 275 25.60 29.84 -37.39
C GLY A 275 25.17 28.47 -36.85
N THR A 276 26.03 27.45 -36.90
CA THR A 276 25.68 26.11 -36.43
C THR A 276 25.51 26.11 -34.92
N LYS A 277 24.30 25.80 -34.44
CA LYS A 277 24.03 25.63 -33.01
C LYS A 277 24.21 24.16 -32.62
N SER A 278 24.87 23.92 -31.49
CA SER A 278 24.95 22.60 -30.84
C SER A 278 24.31 22.65 -29.46
N LYS A 279 23.56 21.60 -29.12
CA LYS A 279 22.90 21.43 -27.81
C LYS A 279 23.62 20.34 -27.04
N THR A 280 23.98 20.62 -25.80
CA THR A 280 24.54 19.66 -24.85
C THR A 280 23.68 19.65 -23.60
N ILE A 281 23.15 18.51 -23.20
CA ILE A 281 22.35 18.34 -21.99
C ILE A 281 23.17 17.56 -20.98
N VAL A 282 23.41 18.12 -19.80
CA VAL A 282 24.20 17.52 -18.72
C VAL A 282 23.29 17.27 -17.53
N HIS A 283 22.90 16.02 -17.32
CA HIS A 283 22.09 15.59 -16.19
C HIS A 283 22.98 15.06 -15.06
N THR A 284 22.85 15.61 -13.85
CA THR A 284 23.66 15.24 -12.68
C THR A 284 22.78 14.79 -11.53
N LYS A 285 22.97 13.56 -11.07
CA LYS A 285 22.29 12.97 -9.90
C LYS A 285 23.29 12.63 -8.81
N VAL A 286 22.95 12.99 -7.57
CA VAL A 286 23.78 12.71 -6.39
C VAL A 286 23.03 11.76 -5.46
N THR A 287 23.56 10.56 -5.29
CA THR A 287 23.05 9.55 -4.36
C THR A 287 23.94 9.49 -3.12
N LYS A 288 23.33 9.56 -1.93
CA LYS A 288 24.01 9.41 -0.65
C LYS A 288 23.66 8.06 -0.05
N LEU A 289 24.66 7.23 0.24
CA LEU A 289 24.48 5.94 0.92
C LEU A 289 24.56 6.12 2.45
N ALA A 290 24.00 5.15 3.18
CA ALA A 290 23.95 5.16 4.65
C ALA A 290 25.35 5.24 5.31
N ASP A 291 26.37 4.73 4.62
CA ASP A 291 27.77 4.74 5.06
C ASP A 291 28.51 6.07 4.77
N LYS A 292 27.76 7.14 4.44
CA LYS A 292 28.24 8.48 4.05
C LYS A 292 29.01 8.53 2.72
N THR A 293 28.94 7.47 1.91
CA THR A 293 29.44 7.49 0.53
C THR A 293 28.52 8.33 -0.35
N ARG A 294 29.10 9.17 -1.21
CA ARG A 294 28.43 10.00 -2.21
C ARG A 294 28.78 9.49 -3.60
N ILE A 295 27.75 9.12 -4.37
CA ILE A 295 27.87 8.73 -5.77
C ILE A 295 27.25 9.86 -6.60
N THR A 296 28.06 10.50 -7.43
CA THR A 296 27.61 11.53 -8.38
C THR A 296 27.65 10.94 -9.79
N THR A 297 26.49 10.80 -10.41
CA THR A 297 26.36 10.33 -11.80
C THR A 297 26.02 11.51 -12.69
N THR A 298 26.88 11.81 -13.67
CA THR A 298 26.68 12.85 -14.67
C THR A 298 26.52 12.22 -16.04
N THR A 299 25.38 12.41 -16.69
CA THR A 299 25.07 11.95 -18.05
C THR A 299 25.05 13.15 -18.99
N THR A 300 25.90 13.14 -20.01
CA THR A 300 26.04 14.21 -21.01
C THR A 300 25.54 13.71 -22.36
N THR A 301 24.48 14.33 -22.88
CA THR A 301 23.87 14.05 -24.19
C THR A 301 24.17 15.21 -25.13
N ARG A 302 24.62 14.93 -26.35
CA ARG A 302 24.98 15.96 -27.33
C ARG A 302 24.12 15.86 -28.59
N SER A 303 24.06 16.97 -29.34
CA SER A 303 23.32 17.08 -30.61
C SER A 303 23.84 16.18 -31.74
N ASP A 304 25.06 15.64 -31.61
CA ASP A 304 25.60 14.61 -32.52
C ASP A 304 25.13 13.17 -32.16
N GLY A 305 24.18 13.06 -31.22
CA GLY A 305 23.66 11.81 -30.72
C GLY A 305 24.58 11.09 -29.72
N SER A 306 25.76 11.64 -29.42
CA SER A 306 26.66 11.03 -28.44
C SER A 306 26.13 11.19 -27.02
N ILE A 307 26.30 10.13 -26.23
CA ILE A 307 25.97 10.12 -24.82
C ILE A 307 27.20 9.62 -24.08
N GLU A 308 27.58 10.31 -23.01
CA GLU A 308 28.66 9.92 -22.11
C GLU A 308 28.17 9.99 -20.67
N GLN A 309 28.60 9.04 -19.84
CA GLN A 309 28.30 9.03 -18.42
C GLN A 309 29.58 9.04 -17.61
N THR A 310 29.61 9.84 -16.56
CA THR A 310 30.70 9.91 -15.60
C THR A 310 30.14 9.60 -14.22
N VAL A 311 30.65 8.57 -13.55
CA VAL A 311 30.26 8.17 -12.20
C VAL A 311 31.42 8.47 -11.27
N THR A 312 31.20 9.33 -10.28
CA THR A 312 32.19 9.68 -9.26
C THR A 312 31.73 9.20 -7.90
N THR A 313 32.48 8.29 -7.28
CA THR A 313 32.23 7.77 -5.94
C THR A 313 33.23 8.38 -4.96
N SER A 314 32.74 9.05 -3.92
CA SER A 314 33.57 9.72 -2.91
C SER A 314 33.07 9.42 -1.50
N LYS A 315 33.99 9.22 -0.55
CA LYS A 315 33.69 9.03 0.88
C LYS A 315 34.24 10.20 1.68
N LYS A 316 33.50 10.70 2.68
CA LYS A 316 33.91 11.89 3.45
C LYS A 316 35.28 11.65 4.12
N GLY A 317 36.32 12.37 3.67
CA GLY A 317 37.70 12.25 4.18
C GLY A 317 38.55 11.14 3.53
N GLY A 318 38.06 10.46 2.49
CA GLY A 318 38.79 9.43 1.74
C GLY A 318 38.99 9.78 0.25
N PRO A 319 39.71 8.94 -0.51
CA PRO A 319 39.94 9.16 -1.94
C PRO A 319 38.64 9.08 -2.76
N SER A 320 38.59 9.82 -3.86
CA SER A 320 37.50 9.81 -4.84
C SER A 320 37.89 8.94 -6.04
N ASN A 321 36.98 8.08 -6.49
CA ASN A 321 37.15 7.31 -7.74
C ASN A 321 36.18 7.84 -8.80
N THR A 322 36.65 8.03 -10.02
CA THR A 322 35.84 8.52 -11.15
C THR A 322 35.96 7.58 -12.34
N GLU A 323 34.83 7.09 -12.82
CA GLU A 323 34.74 6.23 -14.00
C GLU A 323 33.97 6.97 -15.10
N ARG A 324 34.52 6.96 -16.33
CA ARG A 324 33.86 7.53 -17.51
C ARG A 324 33.50 6.40 -18.47
N ARG A 325 32.25 6.40 -18.92
CA ARG A 325 31.68 5.43 -19.85
C ARG A 325 31.15 6.17 -21.07
N ILE A 326 31.60 5.78 -22.27
CA ILE A 326 30.97 6.22 -23.52
C ILE A 326 29.73 5.36 -23.71
N ILE A 327 28.57 6.00 -23.71
CA ILE A 327 27.25 5.36 -23.69
C ILE A 327 26.72 5.22 -25.12
N LYS A 328 26.85 6.27 -25.94
CA LYS A 328 26.66 6.23 -27.40
C LYS A 328 27.77 7.07 -28.04
N PRO A 329 28.58 6.52 -28.96
CA PRO A 329 29.63 7.28 -29.63
C PRO A 329 29.03 8.29 -30.63
N PRO A 330 29.77 9.36 -30.99
CA PRO A 330 29.33 10.31 -32.01
C PRO A 330 29.22 9.64 -33.40
N LYS A 331 28.19 9.99 -34.17
CA LYS A 331 27.94 9.40 -35.50
C LYS A 331 29.08 9.78 -36.47
N LYS A 332 29.65 8.79 -37.19
CA LYS A 332 30.53 9.07 -38.35
C LYS A 332 29.65 9.52 -39.52
N LYS A 333 30.07 10.55 -40.25
CA LYS A 333 29.38 11.04 -41.46
C LYS A 333 29.50 10.00 -42.58
N GLU A 334 28.59 9.04 -42.65
CA GLU A 334 28.41 8.18 -43.82
C GLU A 334 27.08 8.52 -44.52
N LYS A 335 27.08 8.40 -45.85
CA LYS A 335 25.94 8.73 -46.72
C LYS A 335 24.84 7.68 -46.52
N GLU A 336 23.75 8.06 -45.85
CA GLU A 336 22.57 7.21 -45.65
C GLU A 336 21.63 7.24 -46.87
N ASN A 337 21.32 6.06 -47.40
CA ASN A 337 20.11 5.78 -48.17
C ASN A 337 18.96 5.55 -47.16
N GLU A 338 17.82 6.21 -47.39
CA GLU A 338 16.54 6.18 -46.66
C GLU A 338 16.53 6.68 -45.20
N PRO A 339 15.68 7.67 -44.84
CA PRO A 339 15.63 8.24 -43.50
C PRO A 339 14.66 7.44 -42.61
N GLU A 340 15.16 6.48 -41.83
CA GLU A 340 14.47 6.15 -40.58
C GLU A 340 14.50 7.40 -39.69
N LYS A 341 13.34 7.86 -39.20
CA LYS A 341 13.28 8.96 -38.22
C LYS A 341 14.05 8.52 -36.97
N GLU A 342 15.26 9.04 -36.78
CA GLU A 342 16.06 8.77 -35.59
C GLU A 342 15.33 9.33 -34.36
N VAL A 343 15.09 8.48 -33.36
CA VAL A 343 14.38 8.81 -32.11
C VAL A 343 15.28 8.60 -30.91
N LEU A 344 15.09 9.41 -29.86
CA LEU A 344 15.78 9.22 -28.60
C LEU A 344 15.22 7.98 -27.87
N THR A 345 16.09 7.15 -27.30
CA THR A 345 15.72 5.93 -26.56
C THR A 345 16.41 5.85 -25.20
N ILE A 346 15.95 4.92 -24.36
CA ILE A 346 16.50 4.70 -23.01
C ILE A 346 17.61 3.65 -22.94
N GLU A 347 17.92 2.94 -24.04
CA GLU A 347 18.70 1.69 -24.07
C GLU A 347 19.99 1.73 -23.26
N ASN A 348 20.69 2.87 -23.33
CA ASN A 348 22.05 2.97 -22.84
C ASN A 348 22.16 3.72 -21.50
N LEU A 349 21.05 4.04 -20.83
CA LEU A 349 21.05 4.80 -19.55
C LEU A 349 21.55 4.06 -18.31
N GLY A 350 22.14 2.87 -18.51
CA GLY A 350 22.57 1.98 -17.45
C GLY A 350 21.40 1.27 -16.76
N ASP A 351 21.74 0.33 -15.87
CA ASP A 351 20.76 -0.48 -15.17
C ASP A 351 19.86 0.39 -14.29
N TRP A 352 18.57 0.05 -14.29
CA TRP A 352 17.57 0.74 -13.48
C TRP A 352 16.53 -0.27 -13.01
N SER A 353 16.18 -0.18 -11.73
CA SER A 353 15.15 -1.00 -11.12
C SER A 353 14.51 -0.28 -9.94
N ILE A 354 13.22 -0.55 -9.72
CA ILE A 354 12.47 -0.12 -8.55
C ILE A 354 11.94 -1.34 -7.83
N LYS A 355 12.06 -1.34 -6.51
CA LYS A 355 11.45 -2.34 -5.63
C LYS A 355 10.20 -1.78 -4.95
N ASN A 356 9.23 -2.63 -4.68
CA ASN A 356 8.04 -2.26 -3.90
C ASN A 356 8.34 -2.22 -2.39
N GLU A 357 7.34 -1.88 -1.57
CA GLU A 357 7.48 -1.80 -0.10
C GLU A 357 7.91 -3.12 0.56
N ARG A 358 7.68 -4.26 -0.10
CA ARG A 358 8.09 -5.59 0.36
C ARG A 358 9.53 -5.95 -0.06
N GLY A 359 10.20 -5.06 -0.78
CA GLY A 359 11.55 -5.28 -1.30
C GLY A 359 11.61 -6.15 -2.56
N GLU A 360 10.46 -6.44 -3.17
CA GLU A 360 10.34 -7.23 -4.41
C GLU A 360 10.58 -6.34 -5.64
N LEU A 361 11.14 -6.90 -6.71
CA LEU A 361 11.40 -6.16 -7.94
C LEU A 361 10.09 -5.81 -8.65
N GLU A 362 9.73 -4.53 -8.65
CA GLU A 362 8.48 -4.03 -9.20
C GLU A 362 8.63 -3.57 -10.65
N PHE A 363 9.73 -2.86 -10.94
CA PHE A 363 10.05 -2.39 -12.28
C PHE A 363 11.54 -2.55 -12.58
N TYR A 364 11.88 -2.80 -13.84
CA TYR A 364 13.27 -2.75 -14.31
C TYR A 364 13.38 -2.33 -15.76
N GLN A 365 14.56 -1.85 -16.15
CA GLN A 365 14.90 -1.55 -17.54
C GLN A 365 15.67 -2.74 -18.15
N ARG A 366 15.34 -3.10 -19.40
CA ARG A 366 16.16 -3.99 -20.22
C ARG A 366 16.11 -3.52 -21.67
N GLY A 367 17.27 -3.17 -22.22
CA GLY A 367 17.36 -2.54 -23.54
C GLY A 367 16.53 -1.25 -23.59
N GLN A 368 15.77 -1.07 -24.66
CA GLN A 368 14.91 0.10 -24.90
C GLN A 368 13.58 0.10 -24.13
N GLN A 369 13.33 -0.87 -23.23
CA GLN A 369 12.03 -1.07 -22.59
C GLN A 369 12.11 -1.04 -21.08
N LEU A 370 10.99 -0.65 -20.45
CA LEU A 370 10.74 -0.84 -19.03
C LEU A 370 9.72 -1.96 -18.84
N TYR A 371 9.94 -2.79 -17.83
CA TYR A 371 9.17 -3.98 -17.53
C TYR A 371 8.60 -3.92 -16.11
N ALA A 372 7.39 -4.45 -15.94
CA ALA A 372 6.70 -4.62 -14.65
C ALA A 372 6.46 -6.12 -14.37
N PRO A 373 7.46 -6.87 -13.83
CA PRO A 373 7.38 -8.33 -13.70
C PRO A 373 6.26 -8.82 -12.77
N LEU A 374 5.95 -8.14 -11.67
CA LEU A 374 4.85 -8.55 -10.79
C LEU A 374 3.48 -8.37 -11.45
N SER A 375 3.30 -7.28 -12.19
CA SER A 375 2.15 -7.07 -13.06
C SER A 375 2.01 -8.20 -14.09
N MET A 376 3.11 -8.60 -14.75
CA MET A 376 3.09 -9.71 -15.70
C MET A 376 2.71 -11.04 -15.05
N GLN A 377 3.16 -11.32 -13.82
CA GLN A 377 2.77 -12.54 -13.10
C GLN A 377 1.26 -12.58 -12.78
N LEU A 378 0.68 -11.43 -12.42
CA LEU A 378 -0.75 -11.33 -12.11
C LEU A 378 -1.63 -11.24 -13.37
N TYR A 379 -1.11 -10.60 -14.41
CA TYR A 379 -1.80 -10.31 -15.66
C TYR A 379 -0.89 -10.66 -16.86
N PRO A 380 -0.61 -11.95 -17.09
CA PRO A 380 0.20 -12.38 -18.21
C PRO A 380 -0.55 -12.18 -19.53
N SER A 381 0.21 -12.19 -20.63
CA SER A 381 -0.37 -12.32 -21.98
C SER A 381 -1.34 -13.51 -22.04
N THR A 382 -2.39 -13.39 -22.84
CA THR A 382 -3.47 -14.38 -22.96
C THR A 382 -2.97 -15.79 -23.29
N PHE A 383 -1.86 -15.89 -24.02
CA PHE A 383 -1.27 -17.15 -24.42
C PHE A 383 -0.17 -17.58 -23.44
N THR A 384 -0.24 -18.83 -22.97
CA THR A 384 0.77 -19.41 -22.08
C THR A 384 2.10 -19.64 -22.81
N SER A 385 3.17 -19.95 -22.06
CA SER A 385 4.47 -20.32 -22.62
C SER A 385 4.43 -21.55 -23.54
N ALA A 386 3.36 -22.35 -23.49
CA ALA A 386 3.15 -23.45 -24.43
C ALA A 386 2.73 -22.98 -25.85
N THR A 387 2.34 -21.71 -25.99
CA THR A 387 1.80 -21.14 -27.23
C THR A 387 2.59 -19.91 -27.71
N ALA A 388 3.19 -19.14 -26.81
CA ALA A 388 4.02 -17.97 -27.15
C ALA A 388 5.25 -17.86 -26.23
N GLU A 389 6.40 -17.53 -26.79
CA GLU A 389 7.66 -17.37 -26.04
C GLU A 389 7.63 -16.15 -25.09
N ASP A 390 6.79 -15.16 -25.39
CA ASP A 390 6.69 -13.90 -24.66
C ASP A 390 5.34 -13.77 -23.91
N GLN A 391 5.41 -13.56 -22.59
CA GLN A 391 4.25 -13.33 -21.71
C GLN A 391 3.99 -11.84 -21.42
N TRP A 392 4.75 -10.94 -22.04
CA TRP A 392 4.63 -9.49 -21.87
C TRP A 392 3.56 -8.89 -22.81
N THR A 393 2.81 -7.93 -22.29
CA THR A 393 1.89 -7.07 -23.04
C THR A 393 2.53 -5.70 -23.20
N ARG A 394 2.88 -5.35 -24.43
CA ARG A 394 3.67 -4.15 -24.78
C ARG A 394 2.83 -3.00 -25.27
N ARG A 395 3.25 -1.78 -24.93
CA ARG A 395 2.79 -0.54 -25.58
C ARG A 395 3.93 0.43 -25.85
N ASP A 396 3.91 1.07 -27.01
CA ASP A 396 4.89 2.08 -27.41
C ASP A 396 4.33 3.49 -27.19
N PHE A 397 5.16 4.40 -26.71
CA PHE A 397 4.77 5.79 -26.46
C PHE A 397 5.88 6.76 -26.90
N ASP A 398 5.47 7.78 -27.63
CA ASP A 398 6.30 8.94 -27.94
C ASP A 398 6.08 10.05 -26.90
N PHE A 399 7.15 10.54 -26.30
CA PHE A 399 7.15 11.63 -25.34
C PHE A 399 7.81 12.88 -25.93
N ASP A 400 7.24 14.05 -25.64
CA ASP A 400 7.84 15.33 -26.00
C ASP A 400 8.97 15.71 -25.04
N THR A 401 10.08 14.98 -25.12
CA THR A 401 11.30 15.24 -24.37
C THR A 401 12.51 14.82 -25.20
N ASP A 402 13.59 15.57 -25.08
CA ASP A 402 14.90 15.24 -25.63
C ASP A 402 15.94 14.91 -24.55
N GLU A 403 15.51 14.78 -23.30
CA GLU A 403 16.35 14.38 -22.18
C GLU A 403 16.11 12.90 -21.82
N PRO A 404 17.13 12.03 -21.91
CA PRO A 404 16.94 10.59 -21.73
C PRO A 404 16.44 10.15 -20.34
N ASN A 405 16.86 10.80 -19.25
CA ASN A 405 16.44 10.39 -17.90
C ASN A 405 14.98 10.77 -17.64
N GLU A 406 14.55 11.92 -18.14
CA GLU A 406 13.16 12.37 -18.13
C GLU A 406 12.30 11.49 -19.03
N LEU A 407 12.80 11.08 -20.20
CA LEU A 407 12.14 10.06 -21.02
C LEU A 407 11.89 8.77 -20.23
N ARG A 408 12.90 8.27 -19.51
CA ARG A 408 12.75 7.10 -18.63
C ARG A 408 11.77 7.35 -17.48
N ARG A 409 11.79 8.53 -16.85
CA ARG A 409 10.86 8.90 -15.77
C ARG A 409 9.42 8.94 -16.26
N LEU A 410 9.16 9.62 -17.39
CA LEU A 410 7.82 9.71 -17.98
C LEU A 410 7.30 8.33 -18.38
N ALA A 411 8.15 7.50 -18.98
CA ALA A 411 7.83 6.12 -19.31
C ALA A 411 7.50 5.29 -18.07
N TYR A 412 8.28 5.42 -16.99
CA TYR A 412 8.03 4.75 -15.72
C TYR A 412 6.67 5.15 -15.12
N LEU A 413 6.38 6.46 -15.06
CA LEU A 413 5.09 6.94 -14.54
C LEU A 413 3.93 6.41 -15.37
N LYS A 414 4.09 6.37 -16.69
CA LYS A 414 3.08 5.84 -17.61
C LYS A 414 2.88 4.34 -17.43
N LEU A 415 3.96 3.56 -17.29
CA LEU A 415 3.88 2.12 -17.01
C LEU A 415 3.21 1.87 -15.66
N LYS A 416 3.64 2.56 -14.59
CA LYS A 416 3.08 2.45 -13.24
C LYS A 416 1.57 2.73 -13.22
N GLN A 417 1.10 3.67 -14.03
CA GLN A 417 -0.32 4.02 -14.13
C GLN A 417 -1.18 2.90 -14.75
N HIS A 418 -0.59 2.06 -15.61
CA HIS A 418 -1.35 1.13 -16.45
C HIS A 418 -0.97 -0.34 -16.25
N CYS A 419 0.10 -0.66 -15.52
CA CYS A 419 0.51 -2.05 -15.30
C CYS A 419 -0.42 -2.83 -14.36
N TYR A 420 -1.34 -2.17 -13.66
CA TYR A 420 -2.36 -2.82 -12.83
C TYR A 420 -3.76 -2.40 -13.28
N PRO A 421 -4.80 -3.21 -12.97
CA PRO A 421 -6.17 -2.84 -13.31
C PRO A 421 -6.52 -1.46 -12.78
N ALA A 422 -7.22 -0.67 -13.60
CA ALA A 422 -7.77 0.59 -13.14
C ALA A 422 -8.92 0.28 -12.17
N ILE A 423 -8.77 0.70 -10.92
CA ILE A 423 -9.80 0.58 -9.89
C ILE A 423 -10.45 1.94 -9.70
N THR A 424 -11.75 2.00 -9.90
CA THR A 424 -12.57 3.19 -9.67
C THR A 424 -13.61 2.88 -8.62
N TYR A 425 -13.91 3.90 -7.81
CA TYR A 425 -14.92 3.82 -6.77
C TYR A 425 -15.91 4.96 -6.98
N GLU A 426 -17.19 4.64 -6.87
CA GLU A 426 -18.26 5.61 -6.79
C GLU A 426 -18.90 5.45 -5.42
N VAL A 427 -18.99 6.54 -4.68
CA VAL A 427 -19.58 6.57 -3.34
C VAL A 427 -20.85 7.39 -3.44
N ASP A 428 -21.98 6.79 -3.10
CA ASP A 428 -23.24 7.51 -3.02
C ASP A 428 -23.54 7.91 -1.58
N GLY A 429 -23.86 9.19 -1.40
CA GLY A 429 -24.21 9.78 -0.11
C GLY A 429 -23.70 11.20 0.03
N PHE A 430 -24.01 11.79 1.17
CA PHE A 430 -23.52 13.10 1.59
C PHE A 430 -22.81 12.98 2.93
N VAL A 431 -21.65 13.61 3.00
CA VAL A 431 -20.87 13.72 4.24
C VAL A 431 -20.47 15.17 4.42
N ASP A 432 -20.70 15.70 5.62
CA ASP A 432 -20.36 17.08 5.98
C ASP A 432 -18.84 17.20 6.28
N VAL A 433 -18.07 17.32 5.21
CA VAL A 433 -16.62 17.52 5.16
C VAL A 433 -16.28 18.66 4.21
N GLU A 434 -15.05 19.16 4.20
CA GLU A 434 -14.66 20.25 3.29
C GLU A 434 -14.04 19.72 1.99
N ILE A 435 -14.11 20.53 0.93
CA ILE A 435 -13.43 20.24 -0.34
C ILE A 435 -11.93 20.07 -0.11
N GLY A 436 -11.35 19.02 -0.72
CA GLY A 436 -9.95 18.66 -0.55
C GLY A 436 -9.65 17.80 0.69
N ASP A 437 -10.58 17.66 1.64
CA ASP A 437 -10.38 16.78 2.81
C ASP A 437 -10.12 15.33 2.37
N THR A 438 -9.21 14.65 3.06
CA THR A 438 -8.97 13.21 2.90
C THR A 438 -9.62 12.45 4.04
N VAL A 439 -10.53 11.54 3.69
CA VAL A 439 -11.29 10.71 4.64
C VAL A 439 -10.94 9.23 4.47
N GLN A 440 -11.19 8.43 5.51
CA GLN A 440 -11.08 6.98 5.43
C GLN A 440 -12.45 6.37 5.11
N ILE A 441 -12.47 5.36 4.24
CA ILE A 441 -13.62 4.54 3.92
C ILE A 441 -13.35 3.13 4.42
N TYR A 442 -14.32 2.57 5.12
CA TYR A 442 -14.33 1.20 5.61
C TYR A 442 -15.65 0.54 5.22
N ASP A 443 -15.57 -0.56 4.47
CA ASP A 443 -16.74 -1.34 4.07
C ASP A 443 -16.44 -2.84 4.18
N ASP A 444 -17.11 -3.50 5.12
CA ASP A 444 -17.01 -4.94 5.40
C ASP A 444 -17.90 -5.79 4.48
N GLY A 445 -18.72 -5.19 3.61
CA GLY A 445 -19.45 -5.87 2.56
C GLY A 445 -18.58 -6.34 1.39
N PHE A 446 -17.34 -5.84 1.29
CA PHE A 446 -16.35 -6.34 0.33
C PHE A 446 -15.58 -7.54 0.89
N SER A 447 -15.20 -8.48 0.02
CA SER A 447 -14.32 -9.60 0.37
C SER A 447 -13.02 -9.53 -0.44
N PRO A 448 -11.86 -9.21 0.20
CA PRO A 448 -11.69 -8.77 1.59
C PRO A 448 -12.30 -7.37 1.84
N ALA A 449 -12.48 -7.02 3.12
CA ALA A 449 -13.03 -5.73 3.53
C ALA A 449 -12.27 -4.57 2.87
N LEU A 450 -13.03 -3.61 2.36
CA LEU A 450 -12.49 -2.45 1.68
C LEU A 450 -12.04 -1.43 2.72
N ILE A 451 -10.75 -1.12 2.71
CA ILE A 451 -10.16 -0.06 3.53
C ILE A 451 -9.39 0.87 2.60
N VAL A 452 -9.92 2.04 2.32
CA VAL A 452 -9.30 3.01 1.40
C VAL A 452 -9.31 4.41 2.01
N LYS A 453 -8.36 5.24 1.62
CA LYS A 453 -8.46 6.70 1.79
C LYS A 453 -9.01 7.28 0.50
N ALA A 454 -9.86 8.29 0.61
CA ALA A 454 -10.41 8.99 -0.53
C ALA A 454 -10.43 10.49 -0.25
N ARG A 455 -10.31 11.29 -1.31
CA ARG A 455 -10.27 12.75 -1.23
C ARG A 455 -11.55 13.36 -1.75
N VAL A 456 -12.10 14.34 -1.05
CA VAL A 456 -13.32 15.05 -1.45
C VAL A 456 -13.00 15.96 -2.63
N THR A 457 -13.59 15.70 -3.80
CA THR A 457 -13.33 16.47 -5.02
C THR A 457 -14.49 17.35 -5.46
N GLU A 458 -15.72 16.96 -5.13
CA GLU A 458 -16.92 17.73 -5.47
C GLU A 458 -17.94 17.63 -4.34
N GLN A 459 -18.71 18.70 -4.15
CA GLN A 459 -19.89 18.67 -3.30
C GLN A 459 -21.05 19.42 -3.96
N LYS A 460 -22.24 18.86 -3.82
CA LYS A 460 -23.52 19.52 -4.12
C LYS A 460 -24.36 19.56 -2.87
N ILE A 461 -24.71 20.75 -2.42
CA ILE A 461 -25.49 20.99 -1.20
C ILE A 461 -26.73 21.81 -1.56
N SER A 462 -27.90 21.31 -1.21
CA SER A 462 -29.14 22.06 -1.18
C SER A 462 -29.52 22.32 0.28
N PHE A 463 -29.70 23.59 0.62
CA PHE A 463 -30.15 24.00 1.95
C PHE A 463 -31.68 23.83 2.11
N THR A 464 -32.43 23.76 1.01
CA THR A 464 -33.89 23.52 1.04
C THR A 464 -34.26 22.06 0.80
N ASN A 465 -33.39 21.26 0.18
CA ASN A 465 -33.57 19.83 -0.01
C ASN A 465 -32.30 19.03 0.39
N PRO A 466 -32.01 18.84 1.69
CA PRO A 466 -30.81 18.11 2.12
C PRO A 466 -30.71 16.67 1.60
N ALA A 467 -31.84 16.05 1.21
CA ALA A 467 -31.87 14.70 0.66
C ALA A 467 -31.22 14.60 -0.74
N SER A 468 -31.08 15.71 -1.47
CA SER A 468 -30.37 15.73 -2.75
C SER A 468 -28.88 16.03 -2.61
N ASN A 469 -28.36 16.19 -1.39
CA ASN A 469 -26.95 16.49 -1.18
C ASN A 469 -26.08 15.30 -1.64
N LYS A 470 -24.91 15.61 -2.21
CA LYS A 470 -23.95 14.61 -2.67
C LYS A 470 -22.52 15.06 -2.42
N THR A 471 -21.67 14.10 -2.04
CA THR A 471 -20.22 14.27 -1.94
C THR A 471 -19.54 13.30 -2.90
N THR A 472 -18.73 13.82 -3.82
CA THR A 472 -17.94 13.00 -4.75
C THR A 472 -16.51 12.90 -4.24
N PHE A 473 -15.97 11.68 -4.29
CA PHE A 473 -14.61 11.39 -3.86
C PHE A 473 -13.77 10.90 -5.03
N ALA A 474 -12.47 11.17 -5.00
CA ALA A 474 -11.47 10.64 -5.92
C ALA A 474 -10.18 10.26 -5.17
N ASN A 475 -9.12 9.96 -5.93
CA ASN A 475 -7.79 9.63 -5.40
C ASN A 475 -7.82 8.49 -4.38
N PHE A 476 -8.62 7.46 -4.67
CA PHE A 476 -8.76 6.31 -3.80
C PHE A 476 -7.42 5.57 -3.66
N LYS A 477 -6.88 5.55 -2.45
CA LYS A 477 -5.68 4.79 -2.11
C LYS A 477 -6.05 3.64 -1.20
N ALA A 478 -5.82 2.41 -1.65
CA ALA A 478 -5.94 1.23 -0.80
C ALA A 478 -5.01 1.38 0.41
N LEU A 479 -5.58 1.27 1.60
CA LEU A 479 -4.80 0.98 2.78
C LEU A 479 -4.58 -0.53 2.72
N GLU A 480 -3.33 -0.96 2.52
CA GLU A 480 -3.03 -2.38 2.66
C GLU A 480 -3.60 -2.84 4.00
N SER A 481 -4.35 -3.94 3.98
CA SER A 481 -4.74 -4.67 5.19
C SER A 481 -3.49 -5.34 5.76
N LYS A 482 -2.49 -4.53 6.11
CA LYS A 482 -1.41 -4.97 6.97
C LYS A 482 -2.10 -5.30 8.28
N LEU A 483 -1.98 -6.54 8.75
CA LEU A 483 -2.12 -6.81 10.18
C LEU A 483 -1.34 -5.68 10.88
N SER A 484 -1.98 -4.93 11.79
CA SER A 484 -1.27 -3.85 12.49
C SER A 484 0.03 -4.39 13.09
N ASP A 485 1.07 -3.56 13.22
CA ASP A 485 2.34 -3.97 13.84
C ASP A 485 2.12 -4.65 15.21
N GLY A 486 1.07 -4.23 15.93
CA GLY A 486 0.61 -4.87 17.16
C GLY A 486 0.06 -6.28 16.99
N ILE A 487 -0.71 -6.56 15.92
CA ILE A 487 -1.24 -7.91 15.63
C ILE A 487 -0.15 -8.80 15.02
N GLN A 488 0.77 -8.27 14.20
CA GLN A 488 1.94 -9.02 13.76
C GLN A 488 2.83 -9.41 14.94
N ALA A 489 3.11 -8.46 15.83
CA ALA A 489 3.86 -8.73 17.07
C ALA A 489 3.09 -9.66 18.02
N ALA A 490 1.76 -9.59 18.09
CA ALA A 490 0.95 -10.49 18.89
C ALA A 490 0.90 -11.91 18.29
N PHE A 491 0.75 -12.04 16.98
CA PHE A 491 0.81 -13.32 16.27
C PHE A 491 2.20 -13.95 16.39
N GLU A 492 3.26 -13.16 16.26
CA GLU A 492 4.63 -13.63 16.45
C GLU A 492 4.92 -13.98 17.91
N ARG A 493 4.36 -13.24 18.89
CA ARG A 493 4.39 -13.64 20.30
C ARG A 493 3.61 -14.93 20.56
N LEU A 494 2.43 -15.11 19.97
CA LEU A 494 1.61 -16.32 20.13
C LEU A 494 2.27 -17.53 19.46
N PHE A 495 2.86 -17.34 18.29
CA PHE A 495 3.65 -18.36 17.57
C PHE A 495 4.92 -18.74 18.32
N GLU A 496 5.63 -17.76 18.90
CA GLU A 496 6.78 -18.03 19.77
C GLU A 496 6.35 -18.69 21.09
N ALA A 497 5.21 -18.32 21.66
CA ALA A 497 4.67 -18.91 22.89
C ALA A 497 4.10 -20.33 22.69
N SER A 498 3.66 -20.69 21.48
CA SER A 498 3.14 -22.02 21.14
C SER A 498 4.23 -23.04 20.86
N LYS A 499 5.50 -22.63 20.71
CA LYS A 499 6.62 -23.57 20.56
C LYS A 499 6.83 -24.33 21.87
N PRO A 500 6.92 -25.68 21.83
CA PRO A 500 7.17 -26.47 23.02
C PRO A 500 8.55 -26.14 23.59
N TYR A 501 8.68 -26.26 24.91
CA TYR A 501 9.97 -26.21 25.57
C TYR A 501 10.73 -27.50 25.29
N THR A 502 12.04 -27.38 25.05
CA THR A 502 12.95 -28.52 24.84
C THR A 502 14.19 -28.35 25.71
N ILE A 503 14.73 -29.45 26.23
CA ILE A 503 15.96 -29.46 27.01
C ILE A 503 17.07 -30.05 26.15
N LYS A 504 18.18 -29.32 25.99
CA LYS A 504 19.42 -29.88 25.45
C LYS A 504 20.36 -30.24 26.58
N LEU A 505 20.98 -31.40 26.50
CA LEU A 505 21.94 -31.87 27.50
C LEU A 505 23.35 -31.93 26.93
N ALA A 506 24.30 -31.37 27.68
CA ALA A 506 25.72 -31.47 27.43
C ALA A 506 26.40 -32.19 28.60
N THR A 507 27.44 -32.96 28.30
CA THR A 507 28.28 -33.65 29.28
C THR A 507 29.74 -33.36 28.97
N ASP A 508 30.58 -33.19 29.99
CA ASP A 508 32.01 -32.90 29.81
C ASP A 508 32.85 -34.16 29.53
N ASN A 509 32.54 -35.28 30.18
CA ASN A 509 33.29 -36.54 30.10
C ASN A 509 32.46 -37.70 29.54
N GLY A 510 31.36 -37.40 28.84
CA GLY A 510 30.48 -38.39 28.23
C GLY A 510 29.54 -39.08 29.21
N VAL A 511 28.91 -40.18 28.77
CA VAL A 511 27.85 -40.91 29.50
C VAL A 511 28.22 -42.36 29.85
N ALA A 512 29.44 -42.79 29.51
CA ALA A 512 29.90 -44.17 29.72
C ALA A 512 31.14 -44.17 30.60
N PHE A 513 31.07 -44.94 31.69
CA PHE A 513 32.16 -45.15 32.64
C PHE A 513 32.69 -46.57 32.57
N LYS A 514 33.87 -46.75 33.14
CA LYS A 514 34.56 -48.04 33.18
C LYS A 514 35.03 -48.35 34.59
N ASN A 515 34.70 -49.54 35.09
CA ASN A 515 35.13 -50.05 36.39
C ASN A 515 34.87 -49.08 37.57
N GLY A 516 33.76 -48.32 37.52
CA GLY A 516 33.39 -47.37 38.58
C GLY A 516 34.31 -46.16 38.75
N GLN A 517 35.17 -45.86 37.77
CA GLN A 517 36.09 -44.72 37.81
C GLN A 517 35.61 -43.56 36.94
N GLY A 518 35.81 -42.33 37.42
CA GLY A 518 35.50 -41.09 36.70
C GLY A 518 34.22 -40.38 37.18
N GLN A 519 33.95 -39.22 36.59
CA GLN A 519 32.73 -38.43 36.81
C GLN A 519 32.42 -37.60 35.57
N THR A 520 31.15 -37.21 35.40
CA THR A 520 30.70 -36.32 34.32
C THR A 520 29.80 -35.22 34.90
N ILE A 521 29.94 -34.00 34.40
CA ILE A 521 29.08 -32.86 34.72
C ILE A 521 28.04 -32.75 33.62
N VAL A 522 26.77 -32.95 33.98
CA VAL A 522 25.64 -32.78 33.09
C VAL A 522 25.14 -31.35 33.18
N THR A 523 25.12 -30.64 32.05
CA THR A 523 24.65 -29.26 31.95
C THR A 523 23.45 -29.19 31.00
N PRO A 524 22.27 -28.80 31.49
CA PRO A 524 21.06 -28.68 30.69
C PRO A 524 20.92 -27.25 30.15
N THR A 525 20.22 -27.10 29.04
CA THR A 525 19.84 -25.80 28.47
C THR A 525 18.40 -25.86 28.02
N LEU A 526 17.55 -25.02 28.62
CA LEU A 526 16.14 -24.91 28.24
C LEU A 526 16.03 -24.02 27.01
N MET A 527 15.39 -24.52 25.97
CA MET A 527 15.13 -23.78 24.75
C MET A 527 13.63 -23.73 24.44
N ARG A 528 13.20 -22.60 23.89
CA ARG A 528 11.90 -22.44 23.24
C ARG A 528 12.15 -21.96 21.81
N GLY A 529 12.03 -22.85 20.83
CA GLY A 529 12.59 -22.63 19.49
C GLY A 529 14.12 -22.49 19.54
N ASN A 530 14.66 -21.38 19.02
CA ASN A 530 16.10 -21.08 19.02
C ASN A 530 16.56 -20.18 20.17
N LYS A 531 15.67 -19.81 21.10
CA LYS A 531 15.99 -18.93 22.23
C LYS A 531 16.25 -19.75 23.50
N VAL A 532 17.33 -19.41 24.19
CA VAL A 532 17.65 -19.94 25.53
C VAL A 532 16.76 -19.24 26.55
N ILE A 533 16.07 -20.03 27.38
CA ILE A 533 15.16 -19.54 28.43
C ILE A 533 15.80 -19.83 29.78
N ASN A 534 15.74 -18.86 30.70
CA ASN A 534 16.20 -19.06 32.07
C ASN A 534 15.16 -19.90 32.83
N SER A 535 15.63 -20.91 33.58
CA SER A 535 14.78 -21.83 34.33
C SER A 535 15.49 -22.39 35.55
N GLY A 536 14.71 -22.81 36.54
CA GLY A 536 15.19 -23.70 37.59
C GLY A 536 15.32 -25.13 37.07
N TRP A 537 16.18 -25.92 37.70
CA TRP A 537 16.46 -27.31 37.32
C TRP A 537 16.15 -28.24 38.49
N ARG A 538 15.63 -29.43 38.18
CA ARG A 538 15.49 -30.52 39.15
C ARG A 538 16.07 -31.79 38.55
N TRP A 539 16.97 -32.42 39.29
CA TRP A 539 17.65 -33.65 38.91
C TRP A 539 17.08 -34.80 39.73
N VAL A 540 16.57 -35.82 39.06
CA VAL A 540 15.87 -36.94 39.69
C VAL A 540 16.50 -38.25 39.24
N VAL A 541 16.79 -39.12 40.20
CA VAL A 541 17.23 -40.51 39.98
C VAL A 541 16.33 -41.40 40.82
N ASP A 542 15.74 -42.42 40.20
CA ASP A 542 14.83 -43.39 40.85
C ASP A 542 13.67 -42.74 41.63
N GLY A 543 13.15 -41.61 41.14
CA GLY A 543 12.04 -40.88 41.76
C GLY A 543 12.44 -39.94 42.90
N GLU A 544 13.71 -39.90 43.29
CA GLU A 544 14.21 -38.98 44.32
C GLU A 544 14.94 -37.78 43.72
N ILE A 545 14.66 -36.58 44.25
CA ILE A 545 15.37 -35.35 43.87
C ILE A 545 16.79 -35.39 44.44
N LYS A 546 17.78 -35.42 43.56
CA LYS A 546 19.21 -35.44 43.92
C LYS A 546 19.83 -34.05 43.97
N ALA A 547 19.34 -33.12 43.15
CA ALA A 547 19.83 -31.73 43.14
C ALA A 547 18.83 -30.76 42.48
N THR A 548 19.01 -29.47 42.77
CA THR A 548 18.31 -28.36 42.09
C THR A 548 19.27 -27.33 41.50
N SER A 549 20.56 -27.68 41.38
CA SER A 549 21.62 -26.82 40.86
C SER A 549 21.56 -26.70 39.33
N PRO A 550 22.16 -25.64 38.73
CA PRO A 550 22.20 -25.45 37.28
C PRO A 550 22.91 -26.57 36.50
N SER A 551 23.74 -27.37 37.16
CA SER A 551 24.37 -28.57 36.63
C SER A 551 24.36 -29.67 37.68
N HIS A 552 24.58 -30.93 37.27
CA HIS A 552 24.67 -32.06 38.20
C HIS A 552 25.90 -32.92 37.90
N ILE A 553 26.64 -33.27 38.94
CA ILE A 553 27.82 -34.14 38.85
C ILE A 553 27.35 -35.57 39.07
N VAL A 554 27.57 -36.43 38.09
CA VAL A 554 27.38 -37.87 38.22
C VAL A 554 28.73 -38.54 38.36
N ARG A 555 28.93 -39.32 39.44
CA ARG A 555 30.14 -40.11 39.66
C ARG A 555 29.92 -41.53 39.17
N ALA A 556 30.96 -42.13 38.58
CA ALA A 556 30.92 -43.51 38.10
C ALA A 556 30.64 -44.51 39.22
N SER A 557 31.05 -44.22 40.46
CA SER A 557 30.77 -45.02 41.66
C SER A 557 29.28 -45.17 41.96
N ASP A 558 28.47 -44.19 41.53
CA ASP A 558 27.04 -44.12 41.82
C ASP A 558 26.22 -44.81 40.72
N VAL A 559 26.89 -45.27 39.65
CA VAL A 559 26.29 -45.98 38.51
C VAL A 559 26.67 -47.46 38.58
N ASN A 560 25.75 -48.32 39.02
CA ASN A 560 26.03 -49.75 39.19
C ASN A 560 26.25 -50.47 37.83
N GLN A 561 25.28 -50.37 36.92
CA GLN A 561 25.39 -50.87 35.53
C GLN A 561 24.76 -49.88 34.55
N LYS A 562 23.58 -49.36 34.91
CA LYS A 562 22.83 -48.34 34.19
C LYS A 562 22.17 -47.42 35.20
N MET A 563 22.19 -46.13 34.95
CA MET A 563 21.46 -45.12 35.72
C MET A 563 20.69 -44.22 34.74
N VAL A 564 19.44 -43.91 35.04
CA VAL A 564 18.63 -42.95 34.27
C VAL A 564 18.49 -41.68 35.09
N LEU A 565 19.17 -40.63 34.65
CA LEU A 565 19.08 -39.31 35.24
C LEU A 565 17.97 -38.53 34.51
N THR A 566 16.91 -38.18 35.23
CA THR A 566 15.85 -37.30 34.71
C THR A 566 16.16 -35.86 35.10
N VAL A 567 16.09 -34.96 34.14
CA VAL A 567 16.24 -33.52 34.36
C VAL A 567 14.96 -32.80 33.93
N SER A 568 14.39 -32.04 34.84
CA SER A 568 13.19 -31.25 34.57
C SER A 568 13.49 -29.76 34.71
N ALA A 569 13.01 -28.97 33.76
CA ALA A 569 13.07 -27.52 33.76
C ALA A 569 11.80 -26.94 34.39
N TRP A 570 11.97 -25.95 35.27
CA TRP A 570 10.89 -25.32 36.03
C TRP A 570 10.91 -23.80 35.84
N ILE A 571 9.76 -23.22 35.51
CA ILE A 571 9.54 -21.77 35.40
C ILE A 571 8.29 -21.46 36.24
N ASP A 572 8.37 -20.44 37.09
CA ASP A 572 7.27 -20.02 37.98
C ASP A 572 6.63 -21.18 38.77
N ASN A 573 7.49 -22.08 39.27
CA ASN A 573 7.12 -23.27 40.03
C ASN A 573 6.23 -24.27 39.27
N LYS A 574 6.23 -24.23 37.93
CA LYS A 574 5.61 -25.23 37.05
C LYS A 574 6.68 -25.95 36.23
N GLU A 575 6.56 -27.28 36.14
CA GLU A 575 7.39 -28.08 35.24
C GLU A 575 7.01 -27.76 33.78
N VAL A 576 7.98 -27.33 32.99
CA VAL A 576 7.76 -26.88 31.61
C VAL A 576 8.33 -27.84 30.56
N ALA A 577 9.33 -28.65 30.93
CA ALA A 577 9.91 -29.71 30.11
C ALA A 577 10.66 -30.70 31.00
N SER A 578 10.79 -31.94 30.54
CA SER A 578 11.60 -32.99 31.18
C SER A 578 12.34 -33.79 30.11
N GLU A 579 13.55 -34.24 30.43
CA GLU A 579 14.39 -35.05 29.55
C GLU A 579 15.17 -36.09 30.36
N GLN A 580 15.55 -37.21 29.73
CA GLN A 580 16.29 -38.28 30.38
C GLN A 580 17.68 -38.49 29.76
N LEU A 581 18.68 -38.69 30.62
CA LEU A 581 20.02 -39.08 30.25
C LEU A 581 20.35 -40.44 30.85
N THR A 582 20.66 -41.42 30.01
CA THR A 582 21.12 -42.73 30.47
C THR A 582 22.64 -42.73 30.57
N LEU A 583 23.15 -43.07 31.76
CA LEU A 583 24.57 -43.31 32.00
C LEU A 583 24.82 -44.79 32.24
N ILE A 584 25.93 -45.31 31.74
CA ILE A 584 26.31 -46.72 31.85
C ILE A 584 27.67 -46.87 32.50
N ASN A 585 27.86 -47.94 33.27
CA ASN A 585 29.16 -48.31 33.83
C ASN A 585 29.47 -49.75 33.41
N ALA A 586 30.49 -49.92 32.57
CA ALA A 586 30.93 -51.22 32.10
C ALA A 586 32.01 -51.78 33.03
N SER A 587 31.81 -53.00 33.52
CA SER A 587 32.85 -53.76 34.20
C SER A 587 33.55 -54.65 33.17
N ASP A 588 34.84 -54.43 32.97
CA ASP A 588 35.68 -55.44 32.36
C ASP A 588 35.76 -56.59 33.37
N GLY A 589 35.31 -57.79 33.01
CA GLY A 589 35.47 -58.95 33.87
C GLY A 589 36.92 -59.15 34.30
N LEU A 590 37.14 -60.00 35.31
CA LEU A 590 38.48 -60.38 35.78
C LEU A 590 39.43 -60.61 34.59
N GLN A 591 40.52 -59.85 34.58
CA GLN A 591 41.57 -59.90 33.58
C GLN A 591 42.02 -61.36 33.39
N GLY A 592 41.80 -61.94 32.22
CA GLY A 592 42.32 -63.26 31.87
C GLY A 592 43.85 -63.29 32.06
N GLN A 593 44.39 -64.42 32.50
CA GLN A 593 45.83 -64.57 32.78
C GLN A 593 46.67 -64.01 31.63
N LYS A 594 47.47 -63.00 31.96
CA LYS A 594 48.44 -62.36 31.09
C LYS A 594 49.55 -63.37 30.77
N GLY A 595 49.74 -63.69 29.49
CA GLY A 595 50.89 -64.48 29.03
C GLY A 595 52.22 -63.80 29.37
N ASP A 596 53.22 -64.63 29.70
CA ASP A 596 54.51 -64.20 30.23
C ASP A 596 55.26 -63.22 29.32
N ALA A 597 55.95 -62.26 29.97
CA ALA A 597 56.65 -61.15 29.34
C ALA A 597 58.03 -61.56 28.80
N GLY A 598 58.36 -61.14 27.58
CA GLY A 598 59.73 -61.13 27.06
C GLY A 598 60.57 -59.99 27.66
N PRO A 599 61.90 -60.15 27.77
CA PRO A 599 62.78 -59.21 28.46
C PRO A 599 62.90 -57.85 27.75
N LYS A 600 62.98 -56.81 28.59
CA LYS A 600 63.02 -55.38 28.29
C LYS A 600 64.38 -54.95 27.72
N GLY A 601 64.36 -54.23 26.60
CA GLY A 601 65.54 -53.53 26.04
C GLY A 601 65.74 -52.14 26.66
N ASP A 602 67.01 -51.72 26.73
CA ASP A 602 67.50 -50.47 27.30
C ASP A 602 67.14 -49.20 26.50
N PRO A 603 67.19 -48.00 27.11
CA PRO A 603 66.47 -46.80 26.67
C PRO A 603 67.21 -45.97 25.59
N GLY A 604 66.47 -45.46 24.61
CA GLY A 604 66.92 -44.45 23.64
C GLY A 604 66.60 -43.00 24.09
N PRO A 605 67.40 -42.01 23.69
CA PRO A 605 67.38 -40.66 24.25
C PRO A 605 66.21 -39.78 23.81
N LYS A 606 65.91 -38.83 24.71
CA LYS A 606 64.93 -37.74 24.68
C LYS A 606 65.09 -36.81 23.46
N GLY A 607 63.98 -36.49 22.80
CA GLY A 607 63.84 -35.42 21.80
C GLY A 607 62.91 -34.31 22.28
N ASP A 608 63.25 -33.07 21.91
CA ASP A 608 62.77 -31.81 22.48
C ASP A 608 61.42 -31.27 21.96
N LYS A 609 60.97 -30.21 22.67
CA LYS A 609 59.88 -29.23 22.49
C LYS A 609 58.54 -29.55 23.17
N GLY A 610 57.92 -28.61 23.90
CA GLY A 610 58.21 -27.18 24.01
C GLY A 610 57.55 -26.52 25.23
N ASP A 611 58.00 -25.29 25.44
CA ASP A 611 57.78 -24.46 26.63
C ASP A 611 56.31 -24.23 26.97
N LYS A 612 55.92 -24.56 28.19
CA LYS A 612 54.82 -23.88 28.88
C LYS A 612 55.43 -22.97 29.93
N GLY A 613 55.41 -21.68 29.60
CA GLY A 613 55.84 -20.60 30.46
C GLY A 613 55.11 -20.62 31.79
N ALA A 614 55.89 -20.40 32.84
CA ALA A 614 55.40 -19.91 34.11
C ALA A 614 54.61 -18.62 33.87
N ILE A 615 53.38 -18.55 34.37
CA ILE A 615 52.65 -17.30 34.48
C ILE A 615 52.92 -16.76 35.87
N ASP A 616 53.43 -15.54 35.84
CA ASP A 616 53.91 -14.69 36.92
C ASP A 616 52.74 -14.22 37.81
N GLU A 617 52.89 -14.40 39.12
CA GLU A 617 51.93 -13.95 40.15
C GLU A 617 51.78 -12.42 40.22
N THR A 618 52.57 -11.66 39.45
CA THR A 618 52.46 -10.19 39.38
C THR A 618 51.33 -9.68 38.47
N GLN A 619 50.85 -10.45 37.49
CA GLN A 619 49.71 -10.02 36.63
C GLN A 619 48.34 -10.15 37.33
N LEU A 620 48.23 -10.92 38.42
CA LEU A 620 46.99 -11.06 39.19
C LEU A 620 46.75 -9.87 40.14
N LYS A 621 47.79 -9.05 40.42
CA LYS A 621 47.72 -7.90 41.33
C LYS A 621 47.30 -6.59 40.63
N GLU A 622 47.60 -6.43 39.34
CA GLU A 622 47.19 -5.24 38.57
C GLU A 622 45.71 -5.28 38.18
N ILE A 623 45.14 -6.47 37.94
CA ILE A 623 43.70 -6.61 37.62
C ILE A 623 42.83 -6.27 38.84
N LYS A 624 43.28 -6.57 40.07
CA LYS A 624 42.53 -6.28 41.30
C LYS A 624 42.51 -4.78 41.65
N THR A 625 43.56 -4.04 41.30
CA THR A 625 43.67 -2.59 41.58
C THR A 625 42.93 -1.72 40.55
N SER A 626 42.65 -2.24 39.34
CA SER A 626 41.90 -1.54 38.29
C SER A 626 40.37 -1.64 38.46
N ILE A 627 39.89 -2.56 39.31
CA ILE A 627 38.46 -2.71 39.63
C ILE A 627 38.07 -1.81 40.83
N ASP A 628 38.96 -1.63 41.80
CA ASP A 628 38.67 -0.85 43.03
C ASP A 628 38.81 0.69 42.87
N SER A 629 39.26 1.19 41.71
CA SER A 629 39.48 2.64 41.48
C SER A 629 38.46 3.33 40.55
N LYS A 630 37.33 2.67 40.22
CA LYS A 630 36.24 3.27 39.42
C LYS A 630 34.91 3.44 40.16
N ALA A 631 34.91 3.41 41.48
CA ALA A 631 33.70 3.52 42.30
C ALA A 631 33.60 4.80 43.16
N ASP A 632 34.37 5.86 42.85
CA ASP A 632 34.29 7.14 43.56
C ASP A 632 33.81 8.29 42.65
N GLN A 633 32.49 8.46 42.55
CA GLN A 633 31.86 9.78 42.36
C GLN A 633 30.54 9.81 43.13
N GLY A 634 30.61 10.18 44.41
CA GLY A 634 29.45 10.40 45.26
C GLY A 634 28.67 11.66 44.83
N LEU A 635 27.45 11.47 44.34
CA LEU A 635 26.39 12.48 44.48
C LEU A 635 25.72 12.27 45.84
N THR A 636 25.76 13.29 46.68
CA THR A 636 25.33 13.25 48.08
C THR A 636 23.81 13.11 48.23
N GLN A 637 23.39 12.27 49.19
CA GLN A 637 22.02 11.95 49.61
C GLN A 637 21.11 13.18 49.89
N GLN A 638 21.68 14.37 50.10
CA GLN A 638 20.93 15.62 50.26
C GLN A 638 20.27 16.14 48.97
N GLN A 639 20.81 15.85 47.79
CA GLN A 639 20.22 16.30 46.52
C GLN A 639 19.00 15.44 46.11
N LEU A 640 18.99 14.16 46.53
CA LEU A 640 17.87 13.24 46.28
C LEU A 640 16.66 13.56 47.19
N ASN A 641 16.92 13.95 48.43
CA ASN A 641 15.87 14.37 49.36
C ASN A 641 15.26 15.73 48.99
N ALA A 642 16.05 16.68 48.49
CA ALA A 642 15.55 17.96 47.99
C ALA A 642 14.74 17.85 46.67
N LEU A 643 15.02 16.81 45.86
CA LEU A 643 14.20 16.49 44.67
C LEU A 643 12.89 15.81 45.04
N ASN A 644 12.89 14.94 46.06
CA ASN A 644 11.69 14.26 46.55
C ASN A 644 10.71 15.21 47.26
N GLU A 645 11.20 16.22 47.99
CA GLU A 645 10.34 17.29 48.54
C GLU A 645 9.69 18.14 47.44
N LYS A 646 10.42 18.49 46.37
CA LYS A 646 9.86 19.21 45.21
C LYS A 646 8.89 18.36 44.38
N ALA A 647 9.15 17.06 44.23
CA ALA A 647 8.27 16.13 43.53
C ALA A 647 6.96 15.89 44.31
N GLY A 648 7.03 15.83 45.65
CA GLY A 648 5.83 15.72 46.50
C GLY A 648 4.93 16.96 46.46
N ILE A 649 5.51 18.16 46.36
CA ILE A 649 4.75 19.43 46.26
C ILE A 649 4.10 19.58 44.87
N ILE A 650 4.80 19.20 43.79
CA ILE A 650 4.26 19.25 42.42
C ILE A 650 3.16 18.19 42.21
N GLN A 651 3.30 17.02 42.82
CA GLN A 651 2.28 15.97 42.76
C GLN A 651 1.02 16.37 43.55
N ALA A 652 1.17 16.99 44.72
CA ALA A 652 0.05 17.53 45.49
C ALA A 652 -0.63 18.74 44.82
N GLU A 653 0.09 19.57 44.04
CA GLU A 653 -0.50 20.65 43.23
C GLU A 653 -1.21 20.16 41.95
N LEU A 654 -0.75 19.07 41.33
CA LEU A 654 -1.42 18.43 40.19
C LEU A 654 -2.68 17.67 40.62
N GLU A 655 -2.64 17.00 41.77
CA GLU A 655 -3.77 16.26 42.34
C GLU A 655 -4.83 17.20 42.95
N ALA A 656 -4.49 18.45 43.26
CA ALA A 656 -5.46 19.48 43.70
C ALA A 656 -6.14 20.24 42.55
N LYS A 657 -5.85 19.96 41.27
CA LYS A 657 -6.41 20.70 40.12
C LYS A 657 -7.23 19.89 39.10
N ALA A 658 -7.49 18.62 39.34
CA ALA A 658 -8.48 17.87 38.57
C ALA A 658 -9.18 16.84 39.47
N SER A 659 -10.47 17.06 39.72
CA SER A 659 -11.35 16.21 40.52
C SER A 659 -11.26 14.73 40.12
N ALA A 660 -11.14 13.85 41.12
CA ALA A 660 -10.99 12.39 41.02
C ALA A 660 -12.01 11.70 40.09
N ASP A 661 -13.18 12.31 39.87
CA ASP A 661 -14.23 11.81 38.98
C ASP A 661 -13.82 11.75 37.49
N ILE A 662 -12.84 12.55 37.05
CA ILE A 662 -12.35 12.52 35.67
C ILE A 662 -11.39 11.34 35.46
N LEU A 663 -10.52 11.08 36.43
CA LEU A 663 -9.56 9.98 36.35
C LEU A 663 -10.27 8.62 36.41
N ASP A 664 -11.29 8.47 37.26
CA ASP A 664 -12.09 7.24 37.34
C ASP A 664 -12.89 6.98 36.05
N ASN A 665 -13.41 8.04 35.41
CA ASN A 665 -14.06 7.91 34.11
C ASN A 665 -13.08 7.55 32.98
N TRP A 666 -11.85 8.05 33.02
CA TRP A 666 -10.80 7.67 32.05
C TRP A 666 -10.28 6.25 32.27
N ILE A 667 -10.12 5.83 33.53
CA ILE A 667 -9.75 4.45 33.89
C ILE A 667 -10.86 3.49 33.48
N LYS A 668 -12.13 3.88 33.68
CA LYS A 668 -13.28 3.10 33.22
C LYS A 668 -13.34 3.02 31.70
N ALA A 669 -13.22 4.15 30.99
CA ALA A 669 -13.19 4.17 29.52
C ALA A 669 -12.00 3.37 28.95
N TYR A 670 -10.85 3.41 29.61
CA TYR A 670 -9.69 2.60 29.24
C TYR A 670 -9.90 1.11 29.52
N LYS A 671 -10.49 0.73 30.66
CA LYS A 671 -10.84 -0.66 30.97
C LYS A 671 -11.93 -1.20 30.05
N ASP A 672 -12.95 -0.40 29.74
CA ASP A 672 -14.01 -0.74 28.78
C ASP A 672 -13.43 -0.88 27.37
N PHE A 673 -12.49 -0.01 26.98
CA PHE A 673 -11.73 -0.14 25.73
C PHE A 673 -10.89 -1.42 25.71
N VAL A 674 -10.13 -1.72 26.77
CA VAL A 674 -9.31 -2.93 26.87
C VAL A 674 -10.18 -4.20 26.83
N ASN A 675 -11.29 -4.24 27.55
CA ASN A 675 -12.23 -5.37 27.58
C ASN A 675 -12.97 -5.55 26.24
N ALA A 676 -13.39 -4.45 25.60
CA ALA A 676 -13.98 -4.51 24.26
C ALA A 676 -12.95 -4.99 23.23
N ASN A 677 -11.68 -4.62 23.39
CA ASN A 677 -10.60 -5.07 22.53
C ASN A 677 -10.20 -6.53 22.81
N GLU A 678 -10.29 -7.01 24.05
CA GLU A 678 -10.15 -8.44 24.39
C GLU A 678 -11.31 -9.28 23.84
N THR A 679 -12.54 -8.76 23.90
CA THR A 679 -13.71 -9.44 23.33
C THR A 679 -13.66 -9.46 21.81
N ALA A 680 -13.26 -8.36 21.18
CA ALA A 680 -13.01 -8.27 19.75
C ALA A 680 -11.83 -9.16 19.32
N ARG A 681 -10.79 -9.27 20.15
CA ARG A 681 -9.66 -10.18 19.93
C ARG A 681 -10.08 -11.64 20.08
N ALA A 682 -10.88 -11.99 21.08
CA ALA A 682 -11.39 -13.35 21.25
C ALA A 682 -12.35 -13.75 20.12
N GLN A 683 -13.15 -12.80 19.63
CA GLN A 683 -14.00 -12.99 18.46
C GLN A 683 -13.16 -13.11 17.18
N ALA A 684 -12.15 -12.26 16.99
CA ALA A 684 -11.22 -12.36 15.87
C ALA A 684 -10.38 -13.66 15.91
N GLU A 685 -9.98 -14.14 17.08
CA GLU A 685 -9.32 -15.45 17.27
C GLU A 685 -10.29 -16.59 16.91
N LYS A 686 -11.57 -16.52 17.32
CA LYS A 686 -12.61 -17.48 16.89
C LYS A 686 -12.88 -17.43 15.39
N ASP A 687 -12.95 -16.23 14.81
CA ASP A 687 -13.21 -16.02 13.39
C ASP A 687 -12.01 -16.46 12.54
N LEU A 688 -10.79 -16.30 13.05
CA LEU A 688 -9.55 -16.78 12.44
C LEU A 688 -9.43 -18.30 12.55
N ILE A 689 -9.84 -18.91 13.67
CA ILE A 689 -9.93 -20.38 13.79
C ILE A 689 -10.98 -20.92 12.82
N SER A 690 -12.15 -20.28 12.73
CA SER A 690 -13.20 -20.61 11.75
C SER A 690 -12.70 -20.44 10.30
N ALA A 691 -12.01 -19.34 10.00
CA ALA A 691 -11.41 -19.10 8.70
C ALA A 691 -10.29 -20.10 8.38
N SER A 692 -9.44 -20.46 9.35
CA SER A 692 -8.39 -21.46 9.19
C SER A 692 -8.96 -22.86 8.99
N GLN A 693 -10.06 -23.20 9.66
CA GLN A 693 -10.79 -24.45 9.44
C GLN A 693 -11.45 -24.46 8.06
N ARG A 694 -12.00 -23.32 7.61
CA ARG A 694 -12.54 -23.15 6.23
C ARG A 694 -11.46 -23.20 5.16
N VAL A 695 -10.28 -22.63 5.40
CA VAL A 695 -9.13 -22.72 4.49
C VAL A 695 -8.56 -24.13 4.47
N SER A 696 -8.54 -24.82 5.61
CA SER A 696 -8.16 -26.23 5.68
C SER A 696 -9.18 -27.15 4.99
N SER A 697 -10.48 -26.82 5.01
CA SER A 697 -11.48 -27.54 4.22
C SER A 697 -11.39 -27.17 2.74
N ILE A 698 -11.22 -25.90 2.38
CA ILE A 698 -10.99 -25.44 1.00
C ILE A 698 -9.69 -26.04 0.42
N ALA A 699 -8.62 -26.21 1.21
CA ALA A 699 -7.39 -26.86 0.79
C ALA A 699 -7.53 -28.38 0.66
N LYS A 700 -8.44 -29.00 1.44
CA LYS A 700 -8.85 -30.40 1.26
C LYS A 700 -9.70 -30.58 -0.01
N ASP A 701 -10.62 -29.65 -0.24
CA ASP A 701 -11.55 -29.61 -1.38
C ASP A 701 -10.84 -29.18 -2.69
N LEU A 702 -9.73 -28.44 -2.61
CA LEU A 702 -8.85 -28.12 -3.76
C LEU A 702 -7.86 -29.27 -4.07
N GLY A 703 -7.55 -30.12 -3.08
CA GLY A 703 -6.77 -31.35 -3.28
C GLY A 703 -7.60 -32.49 -3.88
N GLU A 704 -8.92 -32.46 -3.68
CA GLU A 704 -9.91 -33.36 -4.28
C GLU A 704 -10.84 -32.56 -5.19
N LEU A 705 -10.39 -32.23 -6.41
CA LEU A 705 -11.21 -31.59 -7.44
C LEU A 705 -12.47 -32.42 -7.74
N SER A 706 -13.54 -32.15 -6.99
CA SER A 706 -14.89 -32.62 -7.24
C SER A 706 -15.84 -31.43 -7.26
N ASP A 707 -16.24 -30.99 -8.45
CA ASP A 707 -17.35 -30.06 -8.60
C ASP A 707 -18.66 -30.82 -8.32
N ARG A 708 -19.10 -30.82 -7.07
CA ARG A 708 -20.36 -31.44 -6.64
C ARG A 708 -21.47 -30.39 -6.53
N TRP A 709 -22.47 -30.55 -7.39
CA TRP A 709 -23.68 -29.74 -7.46
C TRP A 709 -24.79 -30.51 -6.74
N ASN A 710 -25.24 -30.01 -5.58
CA ASN A 710 -26.33 -30.63 -4.82
C ASN A 710 -27.66 -29.94 -5.14
N PHE A 711 -28.66 -30.73 -5.52
CA PHE A 711 -30.07 -30.36 -5.62
C PHE A 711 -30.83 -30.93 -4.40
N ILE A 712 -32.12 -30.60 -4.26
CA ILE A 712 -32.93 -31.00 -3.09
C ILE A 712 -32.88 -32.52 -2.87
N ASP A 713 -33.07 -33.32 -3.92
CA ASP A 713 -33.13 -34.80 -3.81
C ASP A 713 -32.00 -35.54 -4.57
N THR A 714 -31.23 -34.84 -5.39
CA THR A 714 -30.19 -35.41 -6.26
C THR A 714 -28.89 -34.63 -6.20
N TYR A 715 -27.81 -35.22 -6.70
CA TYR A 715 -26.54 -34.56 -6.91
C TYR A 715 -25.96 -34.89 -8.28
N MET A 716 -25.12 -33.99 -8.77
CA MET A 716 -24.22 -34.24 -9.88
C MET A 716 -22.79 -33.96 -9.41
N SER A 717 -21.84 -34.84 -9.67
CA SER A 717 -20.43 -34.63 -9.33
C SER A 717 -19.51 -34.95 -10.49
N SER A 718 -18.63 -34.03 -10.83
CA SER A 718 -17.53 -34.26 -11.77
C SER A 718 -16.25 -34.60 -11.00
N SER A 719 -15.54 -35.66 -11.37
CA SER A 719 -14.28 -36.07 -10.73
C SER A 719 -13.37 -36.81 -11.72
N ASN A 720 -12.15 -37.16 -11.29
CA ASN A 720 -11.24 -38.00 -12.08
C ASN A 720 -11.80 -39.41 -12.39
N GLU A 721 -12.80 -39.88 -11.63
CA GLU A 721 -13.48 -41.15 -11.87
C GLU A 721 -14.61 -41.04 -12.92
N GLY A 722 -14.97 -39.82 -13.33
CA GLY A 722 -16.02 -39.53 -14.29
C GLY A 722 -17.10 -38.59 -13.76
N LEU A 723 -18.18 -38.47 -14.53
CA LEU A 723 -19.36 -37.70 -14.15
C LEU A 723 -20.39 -38.61 -13.49
N VAL A 724 -20.83 -38.27 -12.28
CA VAL A 724 -21.87 -39.02 -11.55
C VAL A 724 -23.13 -38.18 -11.44
N ILE A 725 -24.29 -38.81 -11.64
CA ILE A 725 -25.60 -38.26 -11.30
C ILE A 725 -26.30 -39.26 -10.39
N GLY A 726 -26.74 -38.86 -9.20
CA GLY A 726 -27.34 -39.78 -8.24
C GLY A 726 -28.34 -39.12 -7.29
N LYS A 727 -29.12 -39.94 -6.58
CA LYS A 727 -29.95 -39.47 -5.48
C LYS A 727 -29.12 -39.28 -4.22
N ASN A 728 -29.46 -38.27 -3.43
CA ASN A 728 -28.75 -37.99 -2.17
C ASN A 728 -28.92 -39.10 -1.12
N ASP A 729 -30.00 -39.88 -1.22
CA ASP A 729 -30.28 -41.04 -0.35
C ASP A 729 -29.48 -42.31 -0.71
N GLY A 730 -28.66 -42.27 -1.77
CA GLY A 730 -27.85 -43.41 -2.23
C GLY A 730 -28.65 -44.54 -2.89
N SER A 731 -29.96 -44.36 -3.11
CA SER A 731 -30.82 -45.42 -3.67
C SER A 731 -30.54 -45.71 -5.15
N SER A 732 -30.05 -44.73 -5.91
CA SER A 732 -29.71 -44.89 -7.33
C SER A 732 -28.69 -43.88 -7.81
N SER A 733 -27.76 -44.30 -8.67
CA SER A 733 -26.82 -43.41 -9.36
C SER A 733 -26.43 -43.93 -10.75
N MET A 734 -25.90 -43.02 -11.58
CA MET A 734 -25.29 -43.30 -12.87
C MET A 734 -23.89 -42.71 -12.90
N LEU A 735 -22.92 -43.46 -13.43
CA LEU A 735 -21.54 -43.03 -13.62
C LEU A 735 -21.18 -43.07 -15.11
N PHE A 736 -20.71 -41.95 -15.63
CA PHE A 736 -20.10 -41.82 -16.94
C PHE A 736 -18.58 -41.80 -16.77
N SER A 737 -17.95 -42.96 -16.97
CA SER A 737 -16.51 -43.14 -16.77
C SER A 737 -15.72 -42.56 -17.96
N PRO A 738 -14.52 -41.99 -17.74
CA PRO A 738 -13.67 -41.45 -18.82
C PRO A 738 -13.24 -42.48 -19.87
N ASN A 739 -13.29 -43.78 -19.52
CA ASN A 739 -13.00 -44.89 -20.42
C ASN A 739 -14.16 -45.25 -21.38
N GLY A 740 -15.24 -44.45 -21.37
CA GLY A 740 -16.43 -44.66 -22.22
C GLY A 740 -17.45 -45.64 -21.66
N ARG A 741 -17.27 -46.16 -20.44
CA ARG A 741 -18.26 -47.01 -19.74
C ARG A 741 -19.34 -46.16 -19.07
N ILE A 742 -20.60 -46.55 -19.25
CA ILE A 742 -21.75 -45.95 -18.55
C ILE A 742 -22.32 -47.01 -17.61
N SER A 743 -22.32 -46.75 -16.30
CA SER A 743 -22.75 -47.70 -15.28
C SER A 743 -23.95 -47.16 -14.50
N MET A 744 -24.94 -48.00 -14.24
CA MET A 744 -26.12 -47.70 -13.42
C MET A 744 -26.05 -48.52 -12.13
N PHE A 745 -26.22 -47.84 -11.00
CA PHE A 745 -26.18 -48.42 -9.67
C PHE A 745 -27.54 -48.30 -8.99
N SER A 746 -27.91 -49.34 -8.24
CA SER A 746 -29.05 -49.36 -7.32
C SER A 746 -28.56 -49.77 -5.94
N ALA A 747 -28.80 -48.93 -4.93
CA ALA A 747 -28.28 -49.11 -3.57
C ALA A 747 -26.76 -49.42 -3.52
N GLY A 748 -25.98 -48.79 -4.40
CA GLY A 748 -24.52 -48.98 -4.49
C GLY A 748 -24.04 -50.20 -5.28
N VAL A 749 -24.94 -51.05 -5.79
CA VAL A 749 -24.59 -52.22 -6.62
C VAL A 749 -24.81 -51.91 -8.10
N GLU A 750 -23.83 -52.22 -8.96
CA GLU A 750 -23.95 -52.04 -10.42
C GLU A 750 -24.98 -53.04 -10.96
N VAL A 751 -26.10 -52.55 -11.51
CA VAL A 751 -27.20 -53.40 -12.01
C VAL A 751 -27.25 -53.45 -13.54
N MET A 752 -26.65 -52.46 -14.20
CA MET A 752 -26.54 -52.37 -15.65
C MET A 752 -25.31 -51.54 -16.03
N TYR A 753 -24.61 -51.92 -17.10
CA TYR A 753 -23.63 -51.04 -17.71
C TYR A 753 -23.56 -51.19 -19.23
N ILE A 754 -23.09 -50.13 -19.89
CA ILE A 754 -22.78 -50.10 -21.32
C ILE A 754 -21.27 -50.00 -21.46
N SER A 755 -20.66 -50.95 -22.17
CA SER A 755 -19.23 -50.95 -22.47
C SER A 755 -19.00 -51.52 -23.86
N GLN A 756 -18.12 -50.89 -24.64
CA GLN A 756 -17.72 -51.36 -25.98
C GLN A 756 -18.90 -51.67 -26.92
N GLY A 757 -19.99 -50.91 -26.83
CA GLY A 757 -21.19 -51.09 -27.67
C GLY A 757 -22.11 -52.24 -27.24
N VAL A 758 -21.83 -52.90 -26.11
CA VAL A 758 -22.66 -53.96 -25.52
C VAL A 758 -23.34 -53.46 -24.25
N ILE A 759 -24.63 -53.77 -24.10
CA ILE A 759 -25.40 -53.50 -22.87
C ILE A 759 -25.39 -54.78 -22.02
N HIS A 760 -24.87 -54.67 -20.81
CA HIS A 760 -24.90 -55.72 -19.81
C HIS A 760 -25.95 -55.38 -18.75
N ILE A 761 -26.87 -56.31 -18.50
CA ILE A 761 -27.95 -56.16 -17.51
C ILE A 761 -27.87 -57.35 -16.58
N GLU A 762 -27.51 -57.14 -15.32
CA GLU A 762 -27.44 -58.24 -14.34
C GLU A 762 -28.83 -58.60 -13.81
N ASN A 763 -29.67 -57.61 -13.56
CA ASN A 763 -31.07 -57.78 -13.16
C ASN A 763 -31.92 -56.65 -13.77
N GLY A 764 -32.81 -56.99 -14.70
CA GLY A 764 -33.70 -56.03 -15.36
C GLY A 764 -35.03 -56.65 -15.77
N ILE A 765 -36.11 -55.89 -15.65
CA ILE A 765 -37.45 -56.29 -16.08
C ILE A 765 -37.83 -55.48 -17.31
N PHE A 766 -38.04 -56.16 -18.43
CA PHE A 766 -38.66 -55.55 -19.62
C PHE A 766 -40.18 -55.66 -19.48
N SER A 767 -40.81 -54.58 -19.02
CA SER A 767 -42.21 -54.62 -18.58
C SER A 767 -43.26 -54.52 -19.71
N LYS A 768 -42.84 -54.30 -20.96
CA LYS A 768 -43.75 -54.16 -22.10
C LYS A 768 -43.42 -55.12 -23.23
N THR A 769 -42.32 -54.87 -23.94
CA THR A 769 -41.86 -55.70 -25.05
C THR A 769 -40.33 -55.74 -25.08
N ILE A 770 -39.77 -56.84 -25.57
CA ILE A 770 -38.36 -56.95 -25.98
C ILE A 770 -38.32 -57.59 -27.37
N GLN A 771 -37.61 -56.96 -28.31
CA GLN A 771 -37.47 -57.47 -29.67
C GLN A 771 -36.03 -57.90 -29.93
N ILE A 772 -35.84 -59.18 -30.26
CA ILE A 772 -34.55 -59.77 -30.60
C ILE A 772 -34.63 -60.25 -32.05
N GLY A 773 -33.95 -59.51 -32.94
CA GLY A 773 -34.08 -59.72 -34.39
C GLY A 773 -35.50 -59.45 -34.88
N ARG A 774 -36.09 -60.42 -35.58
CA ARG A 774 -37.47 -60.34 -36.11
C ARG A 774 -38.54 -60.87 -35.18
N PHE A 775 -38.18 -61.26 -33.95
CA PHE A 775 -39.12 -61.80 -32.97
C PHE A 775 -39.22 -60.83 -31.79
N ARG A 776 -40.45 -60.49 -31.42
CA ARG A 776 -40.79 -59.63 -30.29
C ARG A 776 -41.54 -60.44 -29.27
N GLU A 777 -41.00 -60.52 -28.06
CA GLU A 777 -41.75 -60.99 -26.90
C GLU A 777 -42.51 -59.82 -26.29
N GLU A 778 -43.81 -59.98 -26.09
CA GLU A 778 -44.70 -58.98 -25.50
C GLU A 778 -45.81 -59.64 -24.67
N GLN A 779 -46.32 -58.91 -23.68
CA GLN A 779 -47.48 -59.37 -22.91
C GLN A 779 -48.71 -59.49 -23.82
N TYR A 780 -49.47 -60.58 -23.68
CA TYR A 780 -50.63 -60.84 -24.51
C TYR A 780 -51.77 -59.88 -24.16
N HIS A 781 -52.25 -59.12 -25.14
CA HIS A 781 -53.25 -58.07 -24.91
C HIS A 781 -54.61 -58.55 -24.36
N LEU A 782 -54.90 -59.85 -24.34
CA LEU A 782 -56.11 -60.42 -23.71
C LEU A 782 -55.82 -61.10 -22.36
N ASN A 783 -54.56 -61.35 -22.01
CA ASN A 783 -54.18 -61.96 -20.74
C ASN A 783 -52.81 -61.44 -20.29
N ASN A 784 -52.82 -60.61 -19.24
CA ASN A 784 -51.61 -59.99 -18.72
C ASN A 784 -50.66 -60.98 -18.00
N ASP A 785 -51.12 -62.20 -17.71
CA ASP A 785 -50.28 -63.25 -17.12
C ASP A 785 -49.61 -64.15 -18.19
N MET A 786 -49.72 -63.80 -19.48
CA MET A 786 -49.14 -64.57 -20.58
C MET A 786 -48.28 -63.68 -21.48
N ASN A 787 -47.05 -64.11 -21.76
CA ASN A 787 -46.24 -63.53 -22.83
C ASN A 787 -46.45 -64.29 -24.13
N VAL A 788 -46.46 -63.57 -25.24
CA VAL A 788 -46.44 -64.13 -26.60
C VAL A 788 -45.21 -63.65 -27.35
N ILE A 789 -44.64 -64.53 -28.16
CA ILE A 789 -43.58 -64.18 -29.11
C ILE A 789 -44.24 -63.97 -30.47
N ARG A 790 -44.14 -62.76 -31.01
CA ARG A 790 -44.63 -62.40 -32.34
C ARG A 790 -43.48 -62.18 -33.29
N TYR A 791 -43.61 -62.71 -34.49
CA TYR A 791 -42.74 -62.32 -35.59
C TYR A 791 -43.19 -60.97 -36.14
N VAL A 792 -42.27 -60.02 -36.24
CA VAL A 792 -42.54 -58.60 -36.58
C VAL A 792 -41.74 -58.14 -37.81
N GLY A 793 -41.28 -59.10 -38.64
CA GLY A 793 -40.52 -58.83 -39.87
C GLY A 793 -40.79 -59.80 -41.00
#